data_AF-A0ABD5F6G5-F1
#
_entry.id   AF-A0ABD5F6G5-F1
#
_cell.length_a   1.000
_cell.length_b   1.000
_cell.length_c   1.000
_cell.angle_alpha   90.00
_cell.angle_beta   90.00
_cell.angle_gamma   90.00
#
_symmetry.space_group_name_H-M   'P 1'
#
loop_
_entity.id
_entity.type
_entity.pdbx_description
1 polymer ?
#
loop_
_entity_poly.entity_id
_entity_poly.type
_entity_poly.pdbx_seq_one_letter_code
_entity_poly.pdbx_strand_id
1 'polypeptide(L)'
;MENYYTETEFNELVDSLVDAVGNFNLVVFIGAGISLSQGYPNWNGYIEKLIHFWQFNIRNFEETKGKIDNRLLSCFDEILKSNNTNKRKIDLLHTLLNDILGEKFSEAKLDFEKYFFNSVVPDYIENSILTNLIKLNPMFITSNYDFEIERHLKRSKQKGTFIPINNLREFRDLDCILRSNDVLHLHGTTNGDSSFFVNSSYDYSRQYLKQPDDFNKLREWFQDKNPVVLFLGSSMEEEEILSLLPATTKNFALMKANSSETDIFRNLYNKTYQKNNNTTIFWYGDSYDGLGEKLNEIVTAVQSKLDIPESVDDWNTLHTIATEDGLYRATLEKYIEDDRFLFDIFKTEDPDLVDKILRNIFSSNVLFKKVINVSSFFVMLNNNFDSLDELQVNSVIQGYKSMKLNIHWVEVFNIFEKIKNLREITKKDLNEIRKNLSYHQELVRTAFSSDKSLMGYWVTEQLQSTQSYFRSIYHGDKIFSIELSSEMIPLIVEPVADDFRYQYKSFKDILSDDLIKIIYESLLNGKLFLNDISILEKFPEPLLETRLFQRILVNFDNKNKLNDSVMNNLIEKIDFTDTIFGHELNIFIDNHKDKLEEYGIQYAKVYRDGISKGELGIVHPKSFIQDRQILGETVEKIVGILLPDQEETMTVREDVFSEKTYQATTDFLLKSLKRNDEISEKVKEIILKNGYVLYPKYEKLFMELLVSDEYDNDLQEKAQSIFLEKFDLDSFSWEEKQFFKVLIDKERFDHPAFDKLLKINVNKLNYDYGYSDKTRPELLDVNDFINTELGKYLDILIQLNKKNPSKQNKIETIVAVVESKEFREFAQGALSTVENSINIDEITINTFQGYCYSIYGFKEEDVGRFVSAGKELLRKGYVNEFNKNNIFILSLIMINPSDDKTRIKWAEINFSQLIDIILQRNIEYQYETQWVKEIILNDKDGQYGRSIMYSLTNDDALIVKSEKVLEIFERNIESYPEKIDIGLLPDSIKKQKDIKKKNLLYKLFFLLLDNAKIAKNYFGSESIINLMMLLDSNLKRRLVNHPNLPTVLSPLEIEYLRRQID
;
A
#
# COMPACT_ATOMS: atom_id res chain seq x y z
N MET A 1 42.21 29.94 -31.54
CA MET A 1 41.48 30.80 -30.58
C MET A 1 42.50 31.29 -29.59
N GLU A 2 42.67 32.60 -29.41
CA GLU A 2 43.39 33.12 -28.25
C GLU A 2 42.59 32.75 -27.01
N ASN A 3 43.19 32.02 -26.07
CA ASN A 3 42.56 31.74 -24.79
C ASN A 3 42.62 33.01 -23.94
N TYR A 4 41.47 33.59 -23.61
CA TYR A 4 41.35 34.82 -22.82
C TYR A 4 41.57 34.61 -21.31
N TYR A 5 41.86 33.38 -20.88
CA TYR A 5 42.11 33.00 -19.49
C TYR A 5 43.13 31.85 -19.43
N THR A 6 43.75 31.68 -18.28
CA THR A 6 44.71 30.61 -17.96
C THR A 6 44.01 29.38 -17.38
N GLU A 7 44.65 28.22 -17.49
CA GLU A 7 44.17 26.98 -16.86
C GLU A 7 44.04 27.12 -15.33
N THR A 8 44.91 27.90 -14.70
CA THR A 8 44.84 28.20 -13.27
C THR A 8 43.58 29.00 -12.91
N GLU A 9 43.23 30.03 -13.68
CA GLU A 9 42.01 30.81 -13.48
C GLU A 9 40.74 29.97 -13.68
N PHE A 10 40.76 29.07 -14.67
CA PHE A 10 39.64 28.14 -14.90
C PHE A 10 39.47 27.16 -13.74
N ASN A 11 40.56 26.54 -13.28
CA ASN A 11 40.52 25.62 -12.14
C ASN A 11 40.08 26.32 -10.85
N GLU A 12 40.54 27.54 -10.60
CA GLU A 12 40.11 28.31 -9.43
C GLU A 12 38.61 28.61 -9.46
N LEU A 13 38.05 28.99 -10.62
CA LEU A 13 36.61 29.18 -10.78
C LEU A 13 35.87 27.87 -10.47
N VAL A 14 36.27 26.77 -11.10
CA VAL A 14 35.63 25.45 -10.92
C VAL A 14 35.69 25.01 -9.46
N ASP A 15 36.85 25.05 -8.80
CA ASP A 15 37.00 24.64 -7.40
C ASP A 15 36.12 25.49 -6.46
N SER A 16 36.05 26.80 -6.71
CA SER A 16 35.21 27.70 -5.92
C SER A 16 33.72 27.38 -6.10
N LEU A 17 33.30 27.01 -7.30
CA LEU A 17 31.92 26.61 -7.58
C LEU A 17 31.60 25.23 -6.97
N VAL A 18 32.53 24.27 -7.02
CA VAL A 18 32.39 22.95 -6.37
C VAL A 18 32.14 23.11 -4.88
N ASP A 19 32.97 23.90 -4.20
CA ASP A 19 32.81 24.17 -2.76
C ASP A 19 31.50 24.90 -2.46
N ALA A 20 31.10 25.87 -3.29
CA ALA A 20 29.87 26.62 -3.09
C ALA A 20 28.62 25.76 -3.28
N VAL A 21 28.59 24.92 -4.32
CA VAL A 21 27.46 24.00 -4.60
C VAL A 21 27.35 22.95 -3.50
N GLY A 22 28.46 22.34 -3.07
CA GLY A 22 28.45 21.33 -2.00
C GLY A 22 28.00 21.86 -0.63
N ASN A 23 28.08 23.17 -0.42
CA ASN A 23 27.67 23.87 0.81
C ASN A 23 26.39 24.70 0.66
N PHE A 24 25.67 24.58 -0.45
CA PHE A 24 24.44 25.34 -0.74
C PHE A 24 24.61 26.86 -0.56
N ASN A 25 25.74 27.38 -1.08
CA ASN A 25 26.21 28.74 -0.88
C ASN A 25 26.55 29.47 -2.20
N LEU A 26 26.04 28.97 -3.33
CA LEU A 26 26.21 29.58 -4.65
C LEU A 26 25.05 30.53 -4.96
N VAL A 27 25.36 31.78 -5.28
CA VAL A 27 24.42 32.76 -5.84
C VAL A 27 24.76 32.97 -7.31
N VAL A 28 23.75 32.89 -8.17
CA VAL A 28 23.87 33.25 -9.58
C VAL A 28 23.05 34.50 -9.85
N PHE A 29 23.74 35.57 -10.26
CA PHE A 29 23.12 36.82 -10.64
C PHE A 29 22.85 36.84 -12.15
N ILE A 30 21.58 36.90 -12.54
CA ILE A 30 21.13 36.92 -13.93
C ILE A 30 20.77 38.34 -14.34
N GLY A 31 21.49 38.88 -15.33
CA GLY A 31 21.19 40.16 -15.95
C GLY A 31 20.35 40.03 -17.22
N ALA A 32 19.94 41.18 -17.77
CA ALA A 32 19.07 41.25 -18.94
C ALA A 32 19.66 40.61 -20.20
N GLY A 33 20.99 40.46 -20.29
CA GLY A 33 21.67 39.80 -21.40
C GLY A 33 21.16 38.37 -21.64
N ILE A 34 20.81 37.65 -20.56
CA ILE A 34 20.25 36.29 -20.68
C ILE A 34 18.86 36.34 -21.32
N SER A 35 17.97 37.23 -20.86
CA SER A 35 16.64 37.40 -21.47
C SER A 35 16.72 37.87 -22.93
N LEU A 36 17.69 38.72 -23.28
CA LEU A 36 17.93 39.16 -24.66
C LEU A 36 18.19 37.97 -25.60
N SER A 37 19.02 37.03 -25.16
CA SER A 37 19.33 35.82 -25.94
C SER A 37 18.14 34.89 -26.14
N GLN A 38 17.07 35.09 -25.39
CA GLN A 38 15.81 34.37 -25.52
C GLN A 38 14.77 35.11 -26.37
N GLY A 39 15.09 36.31 -26.88
CA GLY A 39 14.23 37.11 -27.75
C GLY A 39 13.54 38.30 -27.06
N TYR A 40 13.81 38.54 -25.77
CA TYR A 40 13.32 39.76 -25.12
C TYR A 40 14.02 41.01 -25.68
N PRO A 41 13.33 42.16 -25.75
CA PRO A 41 13.95 43.40 -26.20
C PRO A 41 14.91 43.95 -25.14
N ASN A 42 15.90 44.73 -25.58
CA ASN A 42 16.69 45.54 -24.66
C ASN A 42 15.86 46.70 -24.08
N TRP A 43 16.44 47.42 -23.13
CA TRP A 43 15.80 48.54 -22.45
C TRP A 43 15.16 49.56 -23.42
N ASN A 44 15.80 49.87 -24.56
CA ASN A 44 15.23 50.78 -25.55
C ASN A 44 13.98 50.18 -26.22
N GLY A 45 14.05 48.91 -26.64
CA GLY A 45 12.91 48.22 -27.24
C GLY A 45 11.76 47.96 -26.25
N TYR A 46 12.06 47.74 -24.97
CA TYR A 46 11.03 47.66 -23.91
C TYR A 46 10.27 48.98 -23.77
N ILE A 47 10.97 50.12 -23.69
CA ILE A 47 10.33 51.44 -23.60
C ILE A 47 9.49 51.76 -24.83
N GLU A 48 9.98 51.44 -26.03
CA GLU A 48 9.25 51.63 -27.26
C GLU A 48 7.92 50.86 -27.25
N LYS A 49 7.96 49.57 -26.92
CA LYS A 49 6.76 48.73 -26.83
C LYS A 49 5.79 49.20 -25.74
N LEU A 50 6.31 49.60 -24.58
CA LEU A 50 5.52 50.13 -23.46
C LEU A 50 4.76 51.41 -23.85
N ILE A 51 5.46 52.38 -24.45
CA ILE A 51 4.84 53.66 -24.86
C ILE A 51 3.79 53.43 -25.95
N HIS A 52 4.09 52.61 -26.96
CA HIS A 52 3.12 52.29 -28.01
C HIS A 52 1.91 51.52 -27.47
N PHE A 53 2.11 50.59 -26.53
CA PHE A 53 1.01 49.89 -25.87
C PHE A 53 0.05 50.89 -25.22
N TRP A 54 0.57 51.83 -24.44
CA TRP A 54 -0.26 52.84 -23.78
C TRP A 54 -0.91 53.79 -24.77
N GLN A 55 -0.16 54.27 -25.77
CA GLN A 55 -0.70 55.14 -26.82
C GLN A 55 -1.92 54.52 -27.53
N PHE A 56 -1.90 53.19 -27.76
CA PHE A 56 -3.00 52.48 -28.41
C PHE A 56 -4.15 52.09 -27.46
N ASN A 57 -3.83 51.64 -26.24
CA ASN A 57 -4.81 51.06 -25.32
C ASN A 57 -5.43 52.07 -24.35
N ILE A 58 -4.90 53.29 -24.23
CA ILE A 58 -5.42 54.30 -23.31
C ILE A 58 -6.91 54.61 -23.55
N ARG A 59 -7.38 54.51 -24.80
CA ARG A 59 -8.80 54.72 -25.17
C ARG A 59 -9.77 53.70 -24.60
N ASN A 60 -9.28 52.58 -24.08
CA ASN A 60 -10.11 51.51 -23.54
C ASN A 60 -10.61 51.83 -22.12
N PHE A 61 -10.08 52.87 -21.48
CA PHE A 61 -10.47 53.30 -20.13
C PHE A 61 -11.59 54.33 -20.19
N GLU A 62 -12.61 54.19 -19.34
CA GLU A 62 -13.77 55.09 -19.33
C GLU A 62 -13.40 56.53 -18.97
N GLU A 63 -12.37 56.68 -18.14
CA GLU A 63 -11.81 57.93 -17.65
C GLU A 63 -11.23 58.81 -18.77
N THR A 64 -11.01 58.21 -19.94
CA THR A 64 -10.44 58.88 -21.13
C THR A 64 -11.50 59.37 -22.11
N LYS A 65 -12.79 59.08 -21.88
CA LYS A 65 -13.90 59.54 -22.72
C LYS A 65 -13.88 61.08 -22.85
N GLY A 66 -13.70 61.57 -24.07
CA GLY A 66 -13.64 63.00 -24.38
C GLY A 66 -12.33 63.71 -24.03
N LYS A 67 -11.31 63.00 -23.52
CA LYS A 67 -9.98 63.56 -23.18
C LYS A 67 -8.91 63.26 -24.22
N ILE A 68 -9.15 62.31 -25.14
CA ILE A 68 -8.17 61.91 -26.15
C ILE A 68 -8.26 62.83 -27.36
N ASP A 69 -7.17 63.55 -27.62
CA ASP A 69 -6.98 64.35 -28.83
C ASP A 69 -5.59 64.13 -29.45
N ASN A 70 -5.33 64.74 -30.61
CA ASN A 70 -4.05 64.60 -31.29
C ASN A 70 -2.87 65.20 -30.49
N ARG A 71 -3.12 66.18 -29.61
CA ARG A 71 -2.07 66.77 -28.78
C ARG A 71 -1.62 65.76 -27.73
N LEU A 72 -2.56 65.10 -27.06
CA LEU A 72 -2.28 64.03 -26.10
C LEU A 72 -1.54 62.85 -26.74
N LEU A 73 -1.98 62.42 -27.93
CA LEU A 73 -1.31 61.33 -28.65
C LEU A 73 0.13 61.72 -29.07
N SER A 74 0.37 62.99 -29.40
CA SER A 74 1.71 63.51 -29.70
C SER A 74 2.63 63.52 -28.48
N CYS A 75 2.10 63.66 -27.26
CA CYS A 75 2.90 63.59 -26.03
C CYS A 75 3.60 62.22 -25.88
N PHE A 76 2.95 61.11 -26.25
CA PHE A 76 3.58 59.79 -26.24
C PHE A 76 4.79 59.73 -27.19
N ASP A 77 4.65 60.27 -28.41
CA ASP A 77 5.73 60.34 -29.41
C ASP A 77 6.88 61.23 -28.93
N GLU A 78 6.57 62.35 -28.28
CA GLU A 78 7.56 63.28 -27.71
C GLU A 78 8.34 62.63 -26.56
N ILE A 79 7.67 61.89 -25.67
CA ILE A 79 8.34 61.12 -24.60
C ILE A 79 9.32 60.12 -25.21
N LEU A 80 8.87 59.35 -26.20
CA LEU A 80 9.70 58.33 -26.87
C LEU A 80 10.93 58.94 -27.56
N LYS A 81 10.77 60.05 -28.28
CA LYS A 81 11.84 60.75 -29.01
C LYS A 81 12.76 61.61 -28.13
N SER A 82 12.40 61.84 -26.87
CA SER A 82 13.20 62.68 -25.97
C SER A 82 14.59 62.09 -25.68
N ASN A 83 15.57 62.97 -25.41
CA ASN A 83 16.93 62.59 -25.00
C ASN A 83 17.03 62.18 -23.52
N ASN A 84 15.90 61.90 -22.87
CA ASN A 84 15.86 61.44 -21.47
C ASN A 84 16.38 60.00 -21.36
N THR A 85 16.89 59.64 -20.19
CA THR A 85 17.17 58.23 -19.87
C THR A 85 15.89 57.41 -19.89
N ASN A 86 15.99 56.11 -20.13
CA ASN A 86 14.80 55.25 -20.21
C ASN A 86 13.98 55.25 -18.91
N LYS A 87 14.64 55.20 -17.74
CA LYS A 87 14.00 55.35 -16.42
C LYS A 87 13.19 56.65 -16.31
N ARG A 88 13.70 57.74 -16.89
CA ARG A 88 13.06 59.06 -16.89
C ARG A 88 11.90 59.17 -17.87
N LYS A 89 11.96 58.47 -19.01
CA LYS A 89 10.83 58.36 -19.94
C LYS A 89 9.63 57.68 -19.28
N ILE A 90 9.87 56.67 -18.44
CA ILE A 90 8.81 56.03 -17.65
C ILE A 90 8.21 57.01 -16.63
N ASP A 91 9.02 57.81 -15.92
CA ASP A 91 8.47 58.84 -15.01
C ASP A 91 7.50 59.80 -15.74
N LEU A 92 7.88 60.24 -16.95
CA LEU A 92 7.04 61.12 -17.78
C LEU A 92 5.77 60.42 -18.25
N LEU A 93 5.88 59.16 -18.68
CA LEU A 93 4.74 58.33 -19.08
C LEU A 93 3.78 58.13 -17.90
N HIS A 94 4.28 57.75 -16.72
CA HIS A 94 3.47 57.57 -15.52
C HIS A 94 2.79 58.86 -15.09
N THR A 95 3.46 60.01 -15.19
CA THR A 95 2.86 61.33 -14.91
C THR A 95 1.70 61.60 -15.87
N LEU A 96 1.93 61.40 -17.17
CA LEU A 96 0.91 61.55 -18.20
C LEU A 96 -0.29 60.63 -17.97
N LEU A 97 -0.04 59.35 -17.69
CA LEU A 97 -1.09 58.36 -17.43
C LEU A 97 -1.88 58.68 -16.16
N ASN A 98 -1.21 59.12 -15.08
CA ASN A 98 -1.85 59.50 -13.84
C ASN A 98 -2.78 60.71 -14.02
N ASP A 99 -2.36 61.71 -14.80
CA ASP A 99 -3.20 62.88 -15.12
C ASP A 99 -4.45 62.50 -15.91
N ILE A 100 -4.36 61.47 -16.76
CA ILE A 100 -5.47 60.99 -17.59
C ILE A 100 -6.43 60.09 -16.79
N LEU A 101 -5.88 59.07 -16.11
CA LEU A 101 -6.60 57.97 -15.48
C LEU A 101 -6.99 58.25 -14.02
N GLY A 102 -6.35 59.21 -13.35
CA GLY A 102 -6.60 59.52 -11.95
C GLY A 102 -6.43 58.30 -11.05
N GLU A 103 -7.44 58.00 -10.23
CA GLU A 103 -7.41 56.88 -9.27
C GLU A 103 -7.15 55.51 -9.94
N LYS A 104 -7.55 55.33 -11.20
CA LYS A 104 -7.32 54.08 -11.94
C LYS A 104 -5.88 53.81 -12.33
N PHE A 105 -5.01 54.83 -12.30
CA PHE A 105 -3.61 54.66 -12.67
C PHE A 105 -2.91 53.58 -11.84
N SER A 106 -3.13 53.55 -10.53
CA SER A 106 -2.45 52.59 -9.64
C SER A 106 -2.79 51.13 -9.95
N GLU A 107 -4.01 50.86 -10.43
CA GLU A 107 -4.46 49.52 -10.82
C GLU A 107 -3.90 49.12 -12.20
N ALA A 108 -3.84 50.07 -13.13
CA ALA A 108 -3.58 49.83 -14.54
C ALA A 108 -2.11 50.01 -14.96
N LYS A 109 -1.27 50.74 -14.20
CA LYS A 109 0.09 51.16 -14.62
C LYS A 109 1.01 50.03 -15.09
N LEU A 110 0.76 48.78 -14.66
CA LEU A 110 1.53 47.59 -15.05
C LEU A 110 0.80 46.68 -16.07
N ASP A 111 -0.28 47.14 -16.71
CA ASP A 111 -1.06 46.32 -17.64
C ASP A 111 -0.23 45.85 -18.85
N PHE A 112 0.69 46.69 -19.33
CA PHE A 112 1.63 46.29 -20.37
C PHE A 112 2.53 45.16 -19.88
N GLU A 113 3.19 45.35 -18.73
CA GLU A 113 4.13 44.40 -18.17
C GLU A 113 3.44 43.07 -17.87
N LYS A 114 2.23 43.10 -17.29
CA LYS A 114 1.41 41.90 -17.04
C LYS A 114 1.15 41.14 -18.34
N TYR A 115 0.76 41.83 -19.40
CA TYR A 115 0.56 41.20 -20.71
C TYR A 115 1.88 40.67 -21.28
N PHE A 116 2.93 41.49 -21.30
CA PHE A 116 4.17 41.21 -22.01
C PHE A 116 5.02 40.13 -21.34
N PHE A 117 5.19 40.17 -20.01
CA PHE A 117 6.04 39.20 -19.31
C PHE A 117 5.30 37.92 -18.92
N ASN A 118 3.97 37.95 -18.76
CA ASN A 118 3.22 36.75 -18.35
C ASN A 118 2.66 35.99 -19.56
N SER A 119 2.17 36.70 -20.58
CA SER A 119 1.36 36.09 -21.66
C SER A 119 2.07 35.96 -22.99
N VAL A 120 3.10 36.76 -23.27
CA VAL A 120 3.84 36.66 -24.54
C VAL A 120 4.89 35.54 -24.43
N VAL A 121 4.88 34.65 -25.42
CA VAL A 121 5.87 33.57 -25.56
C VAL A 121 7.16 34.17 -26.16
N PRO A 122 8.34 33.92 -25.58
CA PRO A 122 9.62 34.38 -26.13
C PRO A 122 9.93 33.72 -27.49
N ASP A 123 10.89 34.27 -28.23
CA ASP A 123 11.30 33.74 -29.54
C ASP A 123 11.87 32.31 -29.42
N TYR A 124 12.51 32.01 -28.29
CA TYR A 124 13.05 30.69 -27.97
C TYR A 124 12.45 30.15 -26.66
N ILE A 125 11.84 28.97 -26.74
CA ILE A 125 11.20 28.31 -25.59
C ILE A 125 12.22 27.90 -24.52
N GLU A 126 13.46 27.62 -24.90
CA GLU A 126 14.53 27.15 -24.02
C GLU A 126 15.81 27.97 -24.21
N ASN A 127 16.46 28.32 -23.10
CA ASN A 127 17.72 29.04 -23.03
C ASN A 127 18.81 28.10 -22.49
N SER A 128 19.79 27.77 -23.33
CA SER A 128 20.87 26.84 -22.99
C SER A 128 21.71 27.26 -21.79
N ILE A 129 21.78 28.57 -21.50
CA ILE A 129 22.48 29.11 -20.33
C ILE A 129 21.71 28.71 -19.07
N LEU A 130 20.40 28.99 -19.02
CA LEU A 130 19.55 28.65 -17.88
C LEU A 130 19.49 27.13 -17.66
N THR A 131 19.35 26.34 -18.74
CA THR A 131 19.37 24.87 -18.69
C THR A 131 20.65 24.31 -18.06
N ASN A 132 21.80 24.98 -18.22
CA ASN A 132 23.04 24.57 -17.57
C ASN A 132 23.15 25.04 -16.12
N LEU A 133 22.69 26.25 -15.79
CA LEU A 133 22.80 26.80 -14.44
C LEU A 133 21.95 26.06 -13.41
N ILE A 134 20.73 25.68 -13.78
CA ILE A 134 19.82 24.97 -12.88
C ILE A 134 20.40 23.62 -12.40
N LYS A 135 21.34 23.03 -13.15
CA LYS A 135 22.05 21.79 -12.77
C LYS A 135 22.91 21.97 -11.50
N LEU A 136 23.33 23.20 -11.21
CA LEU A 136 24.13 23.54 -10.02
C LEU A 136 23.27 23.86 -8.78
N ASN A 137 21.95 23.94 -8.93
CA ASN A 137 21.00 24.36 -7.90
C ASN A 137 21.35 25.67 -7.17
N PRO A 138 21.66 26.78 -7.87
CA PRO A 138 22.06 28.03 -7.21
C PRO A 138 20.86 28.77 -6.61
N MET A 139 21.12 29.73 -5.72
CA MET A 139 20.19 30.81 -5.41
C MET A 139 20.22 31.82 -6.57
N PHE A 140 19.08 32.09 -7.20
CA PHE A 140 19.01 33.06 -8.29
C PHE A 140 18.64 34.44 -7.77
N ILE A 141 19.38 35.45 -8.22
CA ILE A 141 19.02 36.86 -8.03
C ILE A 141 19.01 37.51 -9.40
N THR A 142 17.98 38.30 -9.68
CA THR A 142 17.81 38.93 -10.99
C THR A 142 17.21 40.32 -10.88
N SER A 143 17.61 41.19 -11.79
CA SER A 143 17.00 42.50 -12.04
C SER A 143 15.95 42.46 -13.15
N ASN A 144 15.72 41.29 -13.76
CA ASN A 144 14.83 41.11 -14.90
C ASN A 144 13.37 40.98 -14.44
N TYR A 145 12.44 41.35 -15.33
CA TYR A 145 11.00 41.33 -15.06
C TYR A 145 10.30 40.05 -15.58
N ASP A 146 10.95 39.32 -16.49
CA ASP A 146 10.45 38.05 -17.03
C ASP A 146 10.59 36.90 -16.02
N PHE A 147 9.88 35.80 -16.29
CA PHE A 147 9.85 34.60 -15.43
C PHE A 147 10.62 33.43 -16.06
N GLU A 148 11.66 33.71 -16.85
CA GLU A 148 12.34 32.64 -17.61
C GLU A 148 13.12 31.70 -16.70
N ILE A 149 13.72 32.19 -15.61
CA ILE A 149 14.39 31.33 -14.63
C ILE A 149 13.40 30.32 -14.06
N GLU A 150 12.22 30.78 -13.64
CA GLU A 150 11.15 29.95 -13.10
C GLU A 150 10.57 28.99 -14.13
N ARG A 151 10.42 29.41 -15.40
CA ARG A 151 9.96 28.51 -16.48
C ARG A 151 10.93 27.35 -16.66
N HIS A 152 12.24 27.58 -16.62
CA HIS A 152 13.25 26.52 -16.69
C HIS A 152 13.30 25.64 -15.42
N LEU A 153 13.11 26.24 -14.24
CA LEU A 153 12.99 25.50 -12.99
C LEU A 153 11.75 24.60 -12.99
N LYS A 154 10.58 25.06 -13.45
CA LYS A 154 9.35 24.24 -13.53
C LYS A 154 9.50 22.99 -14.40
N ARG A 155 10.40 23.03 -15.39
CA ARG A 155 10.68 21.87 -16.24
C ARG A 155 11.43 20.80 -15.50
N SER A 156 12.45 21.15 -14.73
CA SER A 156 13.37 20.17 -14.11
C SER A 156 13.10 19.93 -12.62
N LYS A 157 12.29 20.78 -11.99
CA LYS A 157 12.05 20.84 -10.54
C LYS A 157 10.56 20.73 -10.23
N GLN A 158 10.22 20.29 -9.02
CA GLN A 158 8.83 20.20 -8.57
C GLN A 158 8.29 21.51 -8.02
N LYS A 159 6.96 21.65 -8.06
CA LYS A 159 6.27 22.74 -7.38
C LYS A 159 6.61 22.76 -5.88
N GLY A 160 7.11 23.88 -5.39
CA GLY A 160 7.54 24.05 -3.99
C GLY A 160 9.00 23.72 -3.71
N THR A 161 9.76 23.17 -4.69
CA THR A 161 11.23 23.02 -4.57
C THR A 161 12.00 24.28 -4.96
N PHE A 162 11.30 25.32 -5.40
CA PHE A 162 11.79 26.69 -5.53
C PHE A 162 10.66 27.67 -5.22
N ILE A 163 11.01 28.88 -4.78
CA ILE A 163 10.07 29.97 -4.53
C ILE A 163 10.46 31.19 -5.38
N PRO A 164 9.53 31.72 -6.21
CA PRO A 164 9.70 33.03 -6.81
C PRO A 164 9.40 34.11 -5.77
N ILE A 165 10.40 34.94 -5.47
CA ILE A 165 10.31 36.08 -4.56
C ILE A 165 10.23 37.33 -5.42
N ASN A 166 9.02 37.89 -5.51
CA ASN A 166 8.69 38.84 -6.57
C ASN A 166 9.28 40.23 -6.35
N ASN A 167 9.71 40.58 -5.14
CA ASN A 167 10.38 41.84 -4.83
C ASN A 167 11.13 41.75 -3.48
N LEU A 168 11.94 42.76 -3.16
CA LEU A 168 12.69 42.83 -1.89
C LEU A 168 11.78 42.87 -0.65
N ARG A 169 10.56 43.41 -0.79
CA ARG A 169 9.62 43.46 0.32
C ARG A 169 9.15 42.05 0.69
N GLU A 170 8.82 41.24 -0.31
CA GLU A 170 8.45 39.84 -0.14
C GLU A 170 9.62 39.02 0.45
N PHE A 171 10.86 39.24 0.00
CA PHE A 171 12.04 38.62 0.61
C PHE A 171 12.11 38.87 2.12
N ARG A 172 11.85 40.12 2.52
CA ARG A 172 11.89 40.50 3.93
C ARG A 172 10.70 39.92 4.72
N ASP A 173 9.52 39.88 4.11
CA ASP A 173 8.32 39.31 4.72
C ASP A 173 8.41 37.76 4.80
N LEU A 174 9.33 37.13 4.05
CA LEU A 174 9.75 35.72 4.14
C LEU A 174 10.98 35.52 5.07
N ASP A 175 11.08 36.33 6.13
CA ASP A 175 12.12 36.25 7.16
C ASP A 175 13.57 36.37 6.62
N CYS A 176 13.76 36.98 5.45
CA CYS A 176 15.06 37.16 4.80
C CYS A 176 15.78 35.83 4.50
N ILE A 177 15.03 34.76 4.21
CA ILE A 177 15.57 33.45 3.87
C ILE A 177 15.61 33.27 2.34
N LEU A 178 16.77 32.84 1.83
CA LEU A 178 16.99 32.43 0.45
C LEU A 178 17.61 31.03 0.44
N ARG A 179 16.99 30.09 -0.28
CA ARG A 179 17.44 28.70 -0.42
C ARG A 179 17.81 28.38 -1.86
N SER A 180 18.50 27.25 -2.07
CA SER A 180 18.82 26.75 -3.41
C SER A 180 17.57 26.73 -4.31
N ASN A 181 17.74 27.15 -5.56
CA ASN A 181 16.74 27.35 -6.60
C ASN A 181 15.77 28.52 -6.41
N ASP A 182 15.72 29.20 -5.25
CA ASP A 182 14.85 30.37 -5.09
C ASP A 182 15.25 31.49 -6.06
N VAL A 183 14.27 32.27 -6.52
CA VAL A 183 14.48 33.34 -7.51
C VAL A 183 14.05 34.67 -6.91
N LEU A 184 15.01 35.54 -6.61
CA LEU A 184 14.75 36.89 -6.10
C LEU A 184 14.78 37.93 -7.22
N HIS A 185 13.64 38.55 -7.48
CA HIS A 185 13.52 39.67 -8.41
C HIS A 185 13.73 40.99 -7.68
N LEU A 186 14.93 41.56 -7.79
CA LEU A 186 15.26 42.83 -7.14
C LEU A 186 14.34 43.96 -7.59
N HIS A 187 13.98 43.99 -8.86
CA HIS A 187 13.20 45.08 -9.46
C HIS A 187 11.69 44.85 -9.49
N GLY A 188 11.19 43.81 -8.83
CA GLY A 188 9.77 43.52 -8.87
C GLY A 188 9.38 42.66 -10.07
N THR A 189 8.33 41.87 -9.90
CA THR A 189 7.58 41.25 -10.99
C THR A 189 6.13 41.74 -11.00
N THR A 190 5.42 41.43 -12.07
CA THR A 190 3.99 41.74 -12.23
C THR A 190 3.07 40.93 -11.32
N ASN A 191 3.58 39.86 -10.71
CA ASN A 191 2.85 39.01 -9.76
C ASN A 191 2.96 39.52 -8.32
N GLY A 192 3.95 40.37 -8.01
CA GLY A 192 4.12 41.01 -6.71
C GLY A 192 3.30 42.28 -6.53
N ASP A 193 3.44 42.90 -5.36
CA ASP A 193 2.85 44.23 -5.09
C ASP A 193 3.43 45.29 -6.04
N SER A 194 2.55 45.91 -6.82
CA SER A 194 2.89 46.89 -7.85
C SER A 194 3.53 48.17 -7.31
N SER A 195 3.43 48.42 -6.00
CA SER A 195 4.11 49.54 -5.33
C SER A 195 5.61 49.32 -5.18
N PHE A 196 6.08 48.07 -5.25
CA PHE A 196 7.50 47.69 -5.17
C PHE A 196 8.10 47.31 -6.53
N PHE A 197 7.36 47.49 -7.63
CA PHE A 197 7.92 47.36 -8.98
C PHE A 197 8.87 48.53 -9.30
N VAL A 198 10.02 48.23 -9.88
CA VAL A 198 11.14 49.18 -10.10
C VAL A 198 11.46 49.31 -11.57
N ASN A 199 10.79 50.25 -12.25
CA ASN A 199 11.05 50.54 -13.66
C ASN A 199 11.32 52.03 -13.95
N SER A 200 11.01 52.94 -13.03
CA SER A 200 11.17 54.39 -13.20
C SER A 200 12.30 54.99 -12.35
N SER A 201 12.76 56.20 -12.65
CA SER A 201 13.83 56.83 -11.84
C SER A 201 13.37 57.06 -10.40
N TYR A 202 12.08 57.35 -10.22
CA TYR A 202 11.48 57.46 -8.90
C TYR A 202 11.58 56.15 -8.10
N ASP A 203 11.30 55.01 -8.74
CA ASP A 203 11.33 53.71 -8.07
C ASP A 203 12.75 53.29 -7.68
N TYR A 204 13.74 53.48 -8.56
CA TYR A 204 15.15 53.23 -8.25
C TYR A 204 15.60 54.07 -7.05
N SER A 205 15.24 55.37 -7.04
CA SER A 205 15.56 56.26 -5.91
C SER A 205 14.87 55.82 -4.62
N ARG A 206 13.63 55.32 -4.70
CA ARG A 206 12.91 54.79 -3.54
C ARG A 206 13.66 53.58 -2.97
N GLN A 207 13.92 52.57 -3.79
CA GLN A 207 14.47 51.29 -3.33
C GLN A 207 15.90 51.38 -2.81
N TYR A 208 16.78 52.13 -3.49
CA TYR A 208 18.21 52.11 -3.18
C TYR A 208 18.69 53.29 -2.34
N LEU A 209 17.93 54.39 -2.26
CA LEU A 209 18.39 55.62 -1.60
C LEU A 209 17.45 56.12 -0.49
N LYS A 210 16.15 56.30 -0.79
CA LYS A 210 15.21 56.98 0.12
C LYS A 210 14.56 56.05 1.15
N GLN A 211 14.31 54.80 0.78
CA GLN A 211 13.68 53.78 1.63
C GLN A 211 14.45 52.45 1.50
N PRO A 212 15.75 52.41 1.86
CA PRO A 212 16.62 51.28 1.58
C PRO A 212 16.47 50.12 2.56
N ASP A 213 15.48 50.12 3.46
CA ASP A 213 15.38 49.12 4.53
C ASP A 213 15.29 47.69 3.98
N ASP A 214 14.48 47.46 2.96
CA ASP A 214 14.35 46.14 2.32
C ASP A 214 15.65 45.73 1.60
N PHE A 215 16.35 46.69 0.97
CA PHE A 215 17.64 46.47 0.31
C PHE A 215 18.79 46.22 1.31
N ASN A 216 18.79 46.93 2.44
CA ASN A 216 19.75 46.75 3.52
C ASN A 216 19.61 45.36 4.17
N LYS A 217 18.39 44.82 4.25
CA LYS A 217 18.16 43.44 4.71
C LYS A 217 18.81 42.40 3.80
N LEU A 218 18.74 42.60 2.48
CA LEU A 218 19.48 41.75 1.56
C LEU A 218 21.00 41.91 1.73
N ARG A 219 21.49 43.13 1.94
CA ARG A 219 22.92 43.37 2.23
C ARG A 219 23.38 42.68 3.52
N GLU A 220 22.59 42.72 4.59
CA GLU A 220 22.84 41.97 5.83
C GLU A 220 22.93 40.46 5.56
N TRP A 221 21.99 39.93 4.77
CA TRP A 221 22.01 38.51 4.37
C TRP A 221 23.31 38.13 3.62
N PHE A 222 23.79 38.96 2.68
CA PHE A 222 25.06 38.73 2.00
C PHE A 222 26.27 38.75 2.96
N GLN A 223 26.24 39.60 3.99
CA GLN A 223 27.29 39.66 5.01
C GLN A 223 27.30 38.40 5.89
N ASP A 224 26.12 37.94 6.33
CA ASP A 224 25.98 36.79 7.21
C ASP A 224 26.25 35.47 6.48
N LYS A 225 25.71 35.32 5.26
CA LYS A 225 25.83 34.10 4.46
C LYS A 225 27.18 34.00 3.73
N ASN A 226 27.77 35.13 3.33
CA ASN A 226 29.02 35.24 2.57
C ASN A 226 29.10 34.24 1.38
N PRO A 227 28.19 34.35 0.40
CA PRO A 227 28.10 33.40 -0.72
C PRO A 227 29.24 33.56 -1.74
N VAL A 228 29.39 32.56 -2.60
CA VAL A 228 30.12 32.72 -3.87
C VAL A 228 29.14 33.23 -4.92
N VAL A 229 29.48 34.32 -5.60
CA VAL A 229 28.56 34.98 -6.57
C VAL A 229 29.07 34.83 -8.00
N LEU A 230 28.19 34.42 -8.91
CA LEU A 230 28.46 34.30 -10.34
C LEU A 230 27.54 35.24 -11.15
N PHE A 231 28.11 36.26 -11.77
CA PHE A 231 27.40 37.23 -12.63
C PHE A 231 27.38 36.79 -14.08
N LEU A 232 26.18 36.74 -14.68
CA LEU A 232 25.93 36.30 -16.05
C LEU A 232 24.94 37.23 -16.75
N GLY A 233 25.25 37.62 -17.99
CA GLY A 233 24.38 38.51 -18.78
C GLY A 233 24.21 39.92 -18.17
N SER A 234 25.05 40.29 -17.21
CA SER A 234 25.08 41.62 -16.59
C SER A 234 26.21 42.46 -17.21
N SER A 235 25.95 43.75 -17.46
CA SER A 235 27.00 44.70 -17.89
C SER A 235 27.89 45.14 -16.73
N MET A 236 27.55 44.78 -15.48
CA MET A 236 28.23 45.20 -14.25
C MET A 236 28.22 46.73 -14.04
N GLU A 237 27.33 47.46 -14.72
CA GLU A 237 27.25 48.93 -14.65
C GLU A 237 26.33 49.44 -13.52
N GLU A 238 25.56 48.56 -12.87
CA GLU A 238 24.63 48.92 -11.79
C GLU A 238 25.33 48.92 -10.43
N GLU A 239 25.97 50.04 -10.09
CA GLU A 239 26.70 50.25 -8.83
C GLU A 239 25.82 49.98 -7.59
N GLU A 240 24.51 50.27 -7.65
CA GLU A 240 23.58 49.95 -6.57
C GLU A 240 23.58 48.45 -6.28
N ILE A 241 23.53 47.59 -7.30
CA ILE A 241 23.52 46.14 -7.15
C ILE A 241 24.90 45.63 -6.71
N LEU A 242 25.99 46.17 -7.26
CA LEU A 242 27.35 45.78 -6.84
C LEU A 242 27.64 46.15 -5.38
N SER A 243 26.92 47.11 -4.81
CA SER A 243 26.99 47.46 -3.39
C SER A 243 26.41 46.42 -2.43
N LEU A 244 25.80 45.34 -2.95
CA LEU A 244 25.38 44.17 -2.15
C LEU A 244 26.57 43.34 -1.67
N LEU A 245 27.65 43.32 -2.46
CA LEU A 245 28.78 42.41 -2.27
C LEU A 245 29.73 42.94 -1.17
N PRO A 246 29.87 42.23 -0.03
CA PRO A 246 30.86 42.61 0.97
C PRO A 246 32.28 42.30 0.47
N ALA A 247 33.28 43.00 0.99
CA ALA A 247 34.68 42.84 0.57
C ALA A 247 35.25 41.41 0.74
N THR A 248 34.59 40.57 1.55
CA THR A 248 34.96 39.18 1.81
C THR A 248 34.35 38.15 0.85
N THR A 249 33.33 38.54 0.07
CA THR A 249 32.67 37.61 -0.87
C THR A 249 33.56 37.31 -2.06
N LYS A 250 33.58 36.04 -2.49
CA LYS A 250 34.32 35.62 -3.68
C LYS A 250 33.38 35.70 -4.89
N ASN A 251 33.68 36.60 -5.82
CA ASN A 251 32.77 36.94 -6.91
C ASN A 251 33.42 36.69 -8.27
N PHE A 252 32.64 36.18 -9.21
CA PHE A 252 33.05 35.92 -10.59
C PHE A 252 32.05 36.53 -11.57
N ALA A 253 32.52 37.05 -12.70
CA ALA A 253 31.65 37.56 -13.77
C ALA A 253 32.06 37.01 -15.13
N LEU A 254 31.11 36.39 -15.85
CA LEU A 254 31.36 35.92 -17.22
C LEU A 254 31.02 37.02 -18.21
N MET A 255 32.05 37.56 -18.88
CA MET A 255 31.92 38.70 -19.77
C MET A 255 32.44 38.41 -21.19
N LYS A 256 31.81 39.05 -22.17
CA LYS A 256 32.24 39.00 -23.57
C LYS A 256 33.35 40.01 -23.80
N ALA A 257 34.48 39.58 -24.35
CA ALA A 257 35.54 40.47 -24.77
C ALA A 257 35.09 41.29 -25.99
N ASN A 258 35.44 42.57 -26.03
CA ASN A 258 35.31 43.35 -27.26
C ASN A 258 36.59 43.16 -28.08
N SER A 259 36.45 42.75 -29.35
CA SER A 259 37.60 42.52 -30.24
C SER A 259 38.43 43.79 -30.51
N SER A 260 37.86 44.97 -30.25
CA SER A 260 38.57 46.26 -30.33
C SER A 260 39.37 46.63 -29.06
N GLU A 261 39.19 45.91 -27.95
CA GLU A 261 39.91 46.14 -26.70
C GLU A 261 41.27 45.44 -26.68
N THR A 262 42.25 46.09 -26.06
CA THR A 262 43.59 45.50 -25.85
C THR A 262 43.63 44.67 -24.56
N ASP A 263 44.59 43.73 -24.46
CA ASP A 263 44.84 42.98 -23.21
C ASP A 263 45.16 43.89 -22.02
N ILE A 264 45.81 45.04 -22.28
CA ILE A 264 46.12 46.03 -21.24
C ILE A 264 44.83 46.62 -20.68
N PHE A 265 43.88 46.97 -21.56
CA PHE A 265 42.58 47.48 -21.13
C PHE A 265 41.78 46.44 -20.36
N ARG A 266 41.69 45.19 -20.87
CA ARG A 266 41.02 44.09 -20.17
C ARG A 266 41.63 43.83 -18.79
N ASN A 267 42.96 43.83 -18.67
CA ASN A 267 43.63 43.69 -17.39
C ASN A 267 43.36 44.86 -16.42
N LEU A 268 43.26 46.10 -16.93
CA LEU A 268 42.87 47.26 -16.12
C LEU A 268 41.42 47.15 -15.65
N TYR A 269 40.52 46.70 -16.52
CA TYR A 269 39.12 46.45 -16.22
C TYR A 269 38.99 45.38 -15.13
N ASN A 270 39.63 44.22 -15.29
CA ASN A 270 39.70 43.15 -14.29
C ASN A 270 40.22 43.66 -12.93
N LYS A 271 41.34 44.40 -12.92
CA LYS A 271 41.89 44.97 -11.67
C LYS A 271 40.95 45.95 -10.98
N THR A 272 40.14 46.67 -11.73
CA THR A 272 39.19 47.66 -11.18
C THR A 272 38.09 46.95 -10.40
N TYR A 273 37.44 45.94 -10.98
CA TYR A 273 36.39 45.18 -10.30
C TYR A 273 36.93 44.27 -9.19
N GLN A 274 38.13 43.70 -9.37
CA GLN A 274 38.79 42.95 -8.31
C GLN A 274 39.06 43.83 -7.07
N LYS A 275 39.47 45.10 -7.28
CA LYS A 275 39.76 46.02 -6.19
C LYS A 275 38.50 46.58 -5.53
N ASN A 276 37.48 46.89 -6.32
CA ASN A 276 36.29 47.60 -5.82
C ASN A 276 35.23 46.66 -5.24
N ASN A 277 35.09 45.45 -5.80
CA ASN A 277 33.99 44.53 -5.46
C ASN A 277 34.46 43.08 -5.24
N ASN A 278 35.77 42.83 -5.21
CA ASN A 278 36.38 41.49 -5.14
C ASN A 278 35.87 40.53 -6.24
N THR A 279 35.64 41.08 -7.45
CA THR A 279 35.09 40.33 -8.58
C THR A 279 36.16 40.03 -9.62
N THR A 280 36.35 38.74 -9.90
CA THR A 280 37.21 38.23 -10.98
C THR A 280 36.41 38.10 -12.27
N ILE A 281 36.89 38.72 -13.35
CA ILE A 281 36.21 38.66 -14.65
C ILE A 281 36.80 37.52 -15.48
N PHE A 282 35.91 36.63 -15.92
CA PHE A 282 36.18 35.52 -16.81
C PHE A 282 35.71 35.86 -18.22
N TRP A 283 36.65 36.14 -19.12
CA TRP A 283 36.37 36.47 -20.52
C TRP A 283 36.14 35.18 -21.32
N TYR A 284 34.91 34.92 -21.77
CA TYR A 284 34.57 33.64 -22.41
C TYR A 284 34.75 33.63 -23.94
N GLY A 285 34.79 34.79 -24.58
CA GLY A 285 34.90 34.92 -26.04
C GLY A 285 34.51 36.31 -26.53
N ASP A 286 34.51 36.50 -27.85
CA ASP A 286 34.19 37.75 -28.56
C ASP A 286 32.72 37.83 -29.06
N SER A 287 32.03 36.68 -29.10
CA SER A 287 30.59 36.57 -29.38
C SER A 287 29.80 36.13 -28.15
N TYR A 288 28.60 36.67 -28.00
CA TYR A 288 27.68 36.27 -26.93
C TYR A 288 27.21 34.81 -27.11
N ASP A 289 27.12 34.34 -28.36
CA ASP A 289 26.68 32.98 -28.70
C ASP A 289 27.58 31.91 -28.06
N GLY A 290 28.86 32.23 -27.80
CA GLY A 290 29.80 31.33 -27.14
C GLY A 290 29.58 31.15 -25.64
N LEU A 291 28.73 31.97 -24.99
CA LEU A 291 28.48 31.88 -23.55
C LEU A 291 27.86 30.53 -23.16
N GLY A 292 26.90 30.03 -23.95
CA GLY A 292 26.24 28.76 -23.68
C GLY A 292 27.21 27.57 -23.69
N GLU A 293 28.07 27.49 -24.72
CA GLU A 293 29.08 26.43 -24.83
C GLU A 293 30.08 26.51 -23.68
N LYS A 294 30.57 27.70 -23.35
CA LYS A 294 31.56 27.86 -22.29
C LYS A 294 30.99 27.56 -20.90
N LEU A 295 29.73 27.93 -20.67
CA LEU A 295 29.06 27.62 -19.42
C LEU A 295 28.82 26.12 -19.26
N ASN A 296 28.46 25.42 -20.35
CA ASN A 296 28.36 23.96 -20.33
C ASN A 296 29.69 23.32 -19.90
N GLU A 297 30.83 23.76 -20.45
CA GLU A 297 32.15 23.28 -20.06
C GLU A 297 32.44 23.47 -18.55
N ILE A 298 32.12 24.65 -17.99
CA ILE A 298 32.30 24.94 -16.56
C ILE A 298 31.39 24.04 -15.71
N VAL A 299 30.10 23.94 -16.06
CA VAL A 299 29.13 23.15 -15.32
C VAL A 299 29.51 21.66 -15.33
N THR A 300 29.93 21.12 -16.49
CA THR A 300 30.40 19.73 -16.58
C THR A 300 31.64 19.49 -15.71
N ALA A 301 32.60 20.42 -15.69
CA ALA A 301 33.78 20.30 -14.82
C ALA A 301 33.41 20.31 -13.32
N VAL A 302 32.46 21.16 -12.92
CA VAL A 302 31.94 21.20 -11.55
C VAL A 302 31.21 19.90 -11.19
N GLN A 303 30.29 19.43 -12.04
CA GLN A 303 29.53 18.20 -11.80
C GLN A 303 30.45 16.96 -11.74
N SER A 304 31.50 16.91 -12.57
CA SER A 304 32.48 15.82 -12.54
C SER A 304 33.28 15.79 -11.24
N LYS A 305 33.62 16.94 -10.66
CA LYS A 305 34.33 17.00 -9.35
C LYS A 305 33.42 16.71 -8.16
N LEU A 306 32.12 16.93 -8.31
CA LEU A 306 31.10 16.60 -7.31
C LEU A 306 30.66 15.12 -7.37
N ASP A 307 31.23 14.32 -8.28
CA ASP A 307 30.84 12.93 -8.54
C ASP A 307 29.31 12.78 -8.68
N ILE A 308 28.71 13.67 -9.48
CA ILE A 308 27.25 13.67 -9.68
C ILE A 308 26.81 12.32 -10.26
N PRO A 309 25.83 11.64 -9.65
CA PRO A 309 25.32 10.36 -10.13
C PRO A 309 24.73 10.46 -11.54
N GLU A 310 24.94 9.41 -12.33
CA GLU A 310 24.45 9.33 -13.71
C GLU A 310 22.92 9.54 -13.82
N SER A 311 22.15 9.09 -12.82
CA SER A 311 20.70 9.29 -12.78
C SER A 311 20.25 10.74 -12.68
N VAL A 312 21.09 11.62 -12.12
CA VAL A 312 20.82 13.06 -12.07
C VAL A 312 21.08 13.69 -13.44
N ASP A 313 22.08 13.21 -14.18
CA ASP A 313 22.36 13.68 -15.54
C ASP A 313 21.29 13.20 -16.54
N ASP A 314 20.89 11.94 -16.43
CA ASP A 314 19.77 11.37 -17.18
C ASP A 314 18.46 12.14 -16.90
N TRP A 315 18.23 12.53 -15.65
CA TRP A 315 17.10 13.41 -15.28
C TRP A 315 17.15 14.74 -16.02
N ASN A 316 18.30 15.41 -16.06
CA ASN A 316 18.43 16.66 -16.79
C ASN A 316 18.21 16.47 -18.30
N THR A 317 18.69 15.37 -18.86
CA THR A 317 18.47 14.98 -20.26
C THR A 317 16.99 14.83 -20.58
N LEU A 318 16.23 14.19 -19.68
CA LEU A 318 14.78 13.97 -19.81
C LEU A 318 13.93 15.22 -19.53
N HIS A 319 14.49 16.28 -18.93
CA HIS A 319 13.78 17.55 -18.69
C HIS A 319 14.30 18.72 -19.54
N THR A 320 15.11 18.42 -20.56
CA THR A 320 15.59 19.39 -21.56
C THR A 320 14.80 19.20 -22.85
N ILE A 321 14.13 20.24 -23.33
CA ILE A 321 13.24 20.16 -24.50
C ILE A 321 14.04 19.91 -25.79
N ALA A 322 15.22 20.53 -25.89
CA ALA A 322 16.11 20.39 -27.03
C ALA A 322 16.77 19.01 -27.18
N THR A 323 16.67 18.11 -26.19
CA THR A 323 17.22 16.75 -26.29
C THR A 323 16.67 16.02 -27.50
N GLU A 324 17.51 15.43 -28.34
CA GLU A 324 17.06 14.67 -29.51
C GLU A 324 16.20 13.47 -29.10
N ASP A 325 15.10 13.22 -29.83
CA ASP A 325 14.13 12.14 -29.52
C ASP A 325 14.79 10.74 -29.40
N GLY A 326 15.87 10.48 -30.17
CA GLY A 326 16.62 9.22 -30.09
C GLY A 326 17.33 9.04 -28.74
N LEU A 327 18.06 10.06 -28.29
CA LEU A 327 18.73 10.07 -26.98
C LEU A 327 17.72 10.06 -25.84
N TYR A 328 16.63 10.83 -25.99
CA TYR A 328 15.54 10.90 -25.01
C TYR A 328 14.95 9.51 -24.74
N ARG A 329 14.58 8.77 -25.79
CA ARG A 329 14.04 7.42 -25.65
C ARG A 329 15.04 6.45 -25.03
N ALA A 330 16.29 6.44 -25.49
CA ALA A 330 17.33 5.57 -24.93
C ALA A 330 17.53 5.82 -23.44
N THR A 331 17.49 7.09 -23.02
CA THR A 331 17.60 7.49 -21.62
C THR A 331 16.38 7.03 -20.83
N LEU A 332 15.16 7.19 -21.36
CA LEU A 332 13.94 6.73 -20.68
C LEU A 332 13.89 5.18 -20.57
N GLU A 333 14.32 4.47 -21.61
CA GLU A 333 14.38 2.99 -21.65
C GLU A 333 15.37 2.42 -20.62
N LYS A 334 16.44 3.15 -20.29
CA LYS A 334 17.38 2.77 -19.22
C LYS A 334 16.69 2.60 -17.85
N TYR A 335 15.62 3.36 -17.60
CA TYR A 335 14.87 3.36 -16.33
C TYR A 335 13.53 2.64 -16.41
N ILE A 336 13.33 1.78 -17.42
CA ILE A 336 12.04 1.15 -17.69
C ILE A 336 11.55 0.20 -16.58
N GLU A 337 12.46 -0.30 -15.75
CA GLU A 337 12.16 -1.13 -14.57
C GLU A 337 12.21 -0.33 -13.25
N ASP A 338 12.46 0.98 -13.30
CA ASP A 338 12.46 1.86 -12.13
C ASP A 338 11.15 2.66 -12.06
N ASP A 339 10.11 2.02 -11.54
CA ASP A 339 8.76 2.59 -11.40
C ASP A 339 8.76 3.94 -10.69
N ARG A 340 9.66 4.16 -9.71
CA ARG A 340 9.71 5.41 -8.95
C ARG A 340 10.35 6.54 -9.76
N PHE A 341 11.42 6.24 -10.51
CA PHE A 341 12.02 7.22 -11.41
C PHE A 341 10.99 7.64 -12.47
N LEU A 342 10.34 6.66 -13.13
CA LEU A 342 9.26 6.93 -14.09
C LEU A 342 8.10 7.70 -13.45
N PHE A 343 7.74 7.35 -12.21
CA PHE A 343 6.68 8.05 -11.49
C PHE A 343 6.96 9.55 -11.38
N ASP A 344 8.19 9.94 -11.10
CA ASP A 344 8.57 11.35 -10.98
C ASP A 344 8.72 12.06 -12.33
N ILE A 345 9.16 11.37 -13.39
CA ILE A 345 9.18 11.92 -14.77
C ILE A 345 7.78 12.43 -15.17
N PHE A 346 6.73 11.67 -14.85
CA PHE A 346 5.37 12.01 -15.30
C PHE A 346 4.65 13.04 -14.43
N LYS A 347 5.34 13.71 -13.50
CA LYS A 347 4.76 14.77 -12.65
C LYS A 347 4.95 16.18 -13.19
N THR A 348 5.67 16.37 -14.30
CA THR A 348 5.86 17.70 -14.89
C THR A 348 4.52 18.36 -15.25
N GLU A 349 4.43 19.66 -14.99
CA GLU A 349 3.29 20.52 -15.37
C GLU A 349 3.61 21.39 -16.61
N ASP A 350 4.83 21.31 -17.15
CA ASP A 350 5.26 22.09 -18.32
C ASP A 350 4.65 21.49 -19.62
N PRO A 351 3.81 22.23 -20.36
CA PRO A 351 3.09 21.69 -21.52
C PRO A 351 4.01 21.19 -22.65
N ASP A 352 5.11 21.89 -22.90
CA ASP A 352 6.07 21.52 -23.96
C ASP A 352 6.79 20.21 -23.61
N LEU A 353 7.16 20.05 -22.34
CA LEU A 353 7.76 18.81 -21.85
C LEU A 353 6.75 17.64 -21.81
N VAL A 354 5.50 17.90 -21.46
CA VAL A 354 4.42 16.89 -21.54
C VAL A 354 4.26 16.37 -22.96
N ASP A 355 4.19 17.26 -23.97
CA ASP A 355 4.12 16.86 -25.39
C ASP A 355 5.32 16.00 -25.78
N LYS A 356 6.53 16.43 -25.39
CA LYS A 356 7.78 15.71 -25.62
C LYS A 356 7.75 14.30 -25.03
N ILE A 357 7.31 14.16 -23.78
CA ILE A 357 7.19 12.87 -23.07
C ILE A 357 6.19 11.97 -23.80
N LEU A 358 4.97 12.44 -24.04
CA LEU A 358 3.91 11.65 -24.67
C LEU A 358 4.33 11.21 -26.07
N ARG A 359 4.86 12.10 -26.91
CA ARG A 359 5.35 11.78 -28.24
C ARG A 359 6.40 10.68 -28.23
N ASN A 360 7.38 10.76 -27.33
CA ASN A 360 8.44 9.77 -27.25
C ASN A 360 7.95 8.41 -26.72
N ILE A 361 7.04 8.40 -25.74
CA ILE A 361 6.42 7.17 -25.23
C ILE A 361 5.60 6.47 -26.32
N PHE A 362 4.69 7.20 -26.99
CA PHE A 362 3.83 6.60 -28.01
C PHE A 362 4.60 6.14 -29.25
N SER A 363 5.79 6.68 -29.50
CA SER A 363 6.67 6.21 -30.57
C SER A 363 7.38 4.87 -30.29
N SER A 364 7.31 4.33 -29.06
CA SER A 364 7.93 3.06 -28.67
C SER A 364 6.93 2.14 -27.95
N ASN A 365 6.56 1.04 -28.60
CA ASN A 365 5.69 0.01 -28.01
C ASN A 365 6.26 -0.61 -26.74
N VAL A 366 7.60 -0.68 -26.61
CA VAL A 366 8.27 -1.23 -25.42
C VAL A 366 8.08 -0.28 -24.23
N LEU A 367 8.36 1.00 -24.43
CA LEU A 367 8.13 2.04 -23.42
C LEU A 367 6.67 2.09 -23.00
N PHE A 368 5.74 2.19 -23.97
CA PHE A 368 4.31 2.28 -23.68
C PHE A 368 3.80 1.11 -22.82
N LYS A 369 4.19 -0.13 -23.13
CA LYS A 369 3.79 -1.33 -22.37
C LYS A 369 4.27 -1.34 -20.91
N LYS A 370 5.34 -0.61 -20.61
CA LYS A 370 5.90 -0.56 -19.25
C LYS A 370 5.31 0.61 -18.47
N VAL A 371 5.24 1.80 -19.07
CA VAL A 371 4.70 3.00 -18.41
C VAL A 371 3.20 2.92 -18.12
N ILE A 372 2.45 2.08 -18.84
CA ILE A 372 1.02 1.86 -18.55
C ILE A 372 0.78 1.21 -17.17
N ASN A 373 1.82 0.77 -16.47
CA ASN A 373 1.72 0.32 -15.08
C ASN A 373 2.20 1.38 -14.07
N VAL A 374 2.44 2.63 -14.50
CA VAL A 374 2.89 3.73 -13.65
C VAL A 374 1.72 4.70 -13.41
N SER A 375 1.40 4.99 -12.15
CA SER A 375 0.19 5.77 -11.80
C SER A 375 0.24 7.22 -12.25
N SER A 376 1.38 7.93 -12.10
CA SER A 376 1.51 9.31 -12.54
C SER A 376 1.43 9.46 -14.06
N PHE A 377 1.75 8.40 -14.82
CA PHE A 377 1.51 8.39 -16.27
C PHE A 377 0.02 8.56 -16.57
N PHE A 378 -0.86 7.89 -15.82
CA PHE A 378 -2.32 8.07 -15.99
C PHE A 378 -2.80 9.46 -15.57
N VAL A 379 -2.17 10.10 -14.59
CA VAL A 379 -2.46 11.50 -14.25
C VAL A 379 -2.13 12.41 -15.42
N MET A 380 -0.92 12.29 -15.97
CA MET A 380 -0.49 13.04 -17.15
C MET A 380 -1.42 12.76 -18.35
N LEU A 381 -1.69 11.48 -18.62
CA LEU A 381 -2.54 11.06 -19.72
C LEU A 381 -3.97 11.58 -19.58
N ASN A 382 -4.56 11.55 -18.38
CA ASN A 382 -5.92 12.01 -18.14
C ASN A 382 -6.06 13.51 -18.43
N ASN A 383 -5.08 14.30 -17.99
CA ASN A 383 -5.04 15.75 -18.17
C ASN A 383 -4.82 16.15 -19.64
N ASN A 384 -4.21 15.29 -20.45
CA ASN A 384 -3.83 15.57 -21.83
C ASN A 384 -4.53 14.65 -22.85
N PHE A 385 -5.53 13.89 -22.43
CA PHE A 385 -6.19 12.90 -23.30
C PHE A 385 -6.82 13.55 -24.54
N ASP A 386 -7.38 14.74 -24.37
CA ASP A 386 -8.11 15.45 -25.42
C ASP A 386 -7.17 16.10 -26.46
N SER A 387 -5.87 16.16 -26.20
CA SER A 387 -4.85 16.64 -27.14
C SER A 387 -4.13 15.52 -27.89
N LEU A 388 -4.46 14.25 -27.63
CA LEU A 388 -3.86 13.10 -28.31
C LEU A 388 -4.36 12.96 -29.75
N ASP A 389 -3.48 12.50 -30.64
CA ASP A 389 -3.85 12.11 -31.99
C ASP A 389 -4.52 10.72 -32.05
N GLU A 390 -5.09 10.37 -33.21
CA GLU A 390 -5.81 9.10 -33.43
C GLU A 390 -4.91 7.86 -33.18
N LEU A 391 -3.62 7.90 -33.55
CA LEU A 391 -2.69 6.79 -33.35
C LEU A 391 -2.34 6.61 -31.87
N GLN A 392 -2.18 7.71 -31.15
CA GLN A 392 -1.93 7.74 -29.71
C GLN A 392 -3.15 7.21 -28.94
N VAL A 393 -4.36 7.68 -29.26
CA VAL A 393 -5.62 7.18 -28.66
C VAL A 393 -5.77 5.67 -28.91
N ASN A 394 -5.49 5.21 -30.13
CA ASN A 394 -5.51 3.78 -30.44
C ASN A 394 -4.50 2.98 -29.59
N SER A 395 -3.31 3.53 -29.34
CA SER A 395 -2.31 2.90 -28.46
C SER A 395 -2.83 2.77 -27.03
N VAL A 396 -3.50 3.82 -26.50
CA VAL A 396 -4.16 3.76 -25.19
C VAL A 396 -5.22 2.65 -25.14
N ILE A 397 -6.07 2.54 -26.15
CA ILE A 397 -7.09 1.48 -26.24
C ILE A 397 -6.44 0.08 -26.20
N GLN A 398 -5.36 -0.15 -26.95
CA GLN A 398 -4.63 -1.42 -26.93
C GLN A 398 -3.98 -1.68 -25.56
N GLY A 399 -3.52 -0.63 -24.89
CA GLY A 399 -3.04 -0.68 -23.52
C GLY A 399 -4.10 -1.22 -22.56
N TYR A 400 -5.31 -0.65 -22.56
CA TYR A 400 -6.43 -1.10 -21.74
C TYR A 400 -6.87 -2.54 -22.02
N LYS A 401 -6.65 -3.04 -23.23
CA LYS A 401 -6.92 -4.45 -23.58
C LYS A 401 -5.88 -5.45 -23.06
N SER A 402 -4.73 -4.99 -22.57
CA SER A 402 -3.65 -5.87 -22.09
C SER A 402 -3.29 -5.65 -20.62
N MET A 403 -3.82 -4.60 -19.99
CA MET A 403 -3.56 -4.23 -18.62
C MET A 403 -4.29 -5.14 -17.61
N LYS A 404 -3.59 -5.54 -16.55
CA LYS A 404 -4.21 -6.07 -15.31
C LYS A 404 -4.40 -4.89 -14.35
N LEU A 405 -5.64 -4.53 -14.07
CA LEU A 405 -6.01 -3.25 -13.46
C LEU A 405 -5.50 -3.08 -12.02
N ASN A 406 -4.91 -1.94 -11.69
CA ASN A 406 -4.88 -1.46 -10.30
C ASN A 406 -6.11 -0.58 -10.02
N ILE A 407 -7.10 -1.15 -9.33
CA ILE A 407 -8.42 -0.55 -9.11
C ILE A 407 -8.40 0.76 -8.28
N HIS A 408 -7.27 1.12 -7.67
CA HIS A 408 -7.17 2.26 -6.76
C HIS A 408 -6.84 3.61 -7.43
N TRP A 409 -6.65 3.65 -8.75
CA TRP A 409 -6.29 4.89 -9.47
C TRP A 409 -7.52 5.51 -10.15
N VAL A 410 -7.96 6.66 -9.66
CA VAL A 410 -9.18 7.36 -10.14
C VAL A 410 -9.02 7.79 -11.61
N GLU A 411 -7.81 8.16 -12.01
CA GLU A 411 -7.47 8.61 -13.35
C GLU A 411 -7.67 7.51 -14.40
N VAL A 412 -7.44 6.24 -14.03
CA VAL A 412 -7.68 5.10 -14.91
C VAL A 412 -9.18 4.97 -15.21
N PHE A 413 -10.04 5.24 -14.22
CA PHE A 413 -11.49 5.27 -14.43
C PHE A 413 -11.92 6.46 -15.30
N ASN A 414 -11.35 7.65 -15.07
CA ASN A 414 -11.67 8.83 -15.87
C ASN A 414 -11.32 8.62 -17.35
N ILE A 415 -10.15 8.05 -17.63
CA ILE A 415 -9.73 7.73 -19.00
C ILE A 415 -10.61 6.62 -19.59
N PHE A 416 -10.99 5.60 -18.81
CA PHE A 416 -11.96 4.59 -19.27
C PHE A 416 -13.29 5.22 -19.69
N GLU A 417 -13.83 6.17 -18.92
CA GLU A 417 -15.04 6.91 -19.28
C GLU A 417 -14.85 7.79 -20.52
N LYS A 418 -13.68 8.40 -20.72
CA LYS A 418 -13.35 9.10 -21.98
C LYS A 418 -13.34 8.12 -23.16
N ILE A 419 -12.65 6.99 -23.04
CA ILE A 419 -12.54 5.94 -24.06
C ILE A 419 -13.92 5.42 -24.47
N LYS A 420 -14.80 5.15 -23.50
CA LYS A 420 -16.17 4.67 -23.72
C LYS A 420 -17.04 5.64 -24.55
N ASN A 421 -16.73 6.94 -24.51
CA ASN A 421 -17.45 7.97 -25.24
C ASN A 421 -16.82 8.33 -26.60
N LEU A 422 -15.73 7.67 -26.99
CA LEU A 422 -15.12 7.86 -28.30
C LEU A 422 -16.04 7.37 -29.42
N ARG A 423 -16.06 8.07 -30.56
CA ARG A 423 -16.87 7.67 -31.72
C ARG A 423 -16.33 6.42 -32.41
N GLU A 424 -15.03 6.19 -32.33
CA GLU A 424 -14.30 5.17 -33.09
C GLU A 424 -14.16 3.84 -32.33
N ILE A 425 -14.46 3.80 -31.02
CA ILE A 425 -14.34 2.57 -30.25
C ILE A 425 -15.42 1.56 -30.65
N THR A 426 -15.00 0.34 -30.96
CA THR A 426 -15.97 -0.72 -31.26
C THR A 426 -16.53 -1.31 -29.96
N LYS A 427 -17.78 -1.80 -30.01
CA LYS A 427 -18.38 -2.53 -28.87
C LYS A 427 -17.55 -3.74 -28.45
N LYS A 428 -16.89 -4.40 -29.41
CA LYS A 428 -15.99 -5.53 -29.16
C LYS A 428 -14.79 -5.11 -28.31
N ASP A 429 -14.14 -4.00 -28.68
CA ASP A 429 -12.97 -3.49 -27.95
C ASP A 429 -13.34 -3.06 -26.53
N LEU A 430 -14.47 -2.36 -26.38
CA LEU A 430 -14.96 -1.94 -25.07
C LEU A 430 -15.28 -3.14 -24.15
N ASN A 431 -15.88 -4.20 -24.71
CA ASN A 431 -16.16 -5.44 -23.97
C ASN A 431 -14.89 -6.19 -23.57
N GLU A 432 -13.88 -6.23 -24.45
CA GLU A 432 -12.56 -6.80 -24.15
C GLU A 432 -11.88 -6.04 -23.00
N ILE A 433 -11.92 -4.71 -23.01
CA ILE A 433 -11.43 -3.88 -21.91
C ILE A 433 -12.18 -4.23 -20.62
N ARG A 434 -13.52 -4.21 -20.63
CA ARG A 434 -14.32 -4.53 -19.43
C ARG A 434 -13.98 -5.90 -18.83
N LYS A 435 -13.80 -6.92 -19.67
CA LYS A 435 -13.40 -8.25 -19.23
C LYS A 435 -12.03 -8.23 -18.52
N ASN A 436 -11.05 -7.50 -19.04
CA ASN A 436 -9.74 -7.42 -18.39
C ASN A 436 -9.77 -6.61 -17.08
N LEU A 437 -10.66 -5.62 -16.97
CA LEU A 437 -10.84 -4.84 -15.75
C LEU A 437 -11.56 -5.63 -14.64
N SER A 438 -12.29 -6.70 -14.97
CA SER A 438 -13.22 -7.35 -14.06
C SER A 438 -12.64 -8.39 -13.09
N TYR A 439 -11.33 -8.67 -13.17
CA TYR A 439 -10.70 -9.75 -12.38
C TYR A 439 -10.61 -9.47 -10.87
N HIS A 440 -10.47 -8.21 -10.45
CA HIS A 440 -10.23 -7.87 -9.04
C HIS A 440 -11.51 -7.93 -8.19
N GLN A 441 -11.50 -8.76 -7.14
CA GLN A 441 -12.63 -8.91 -6.19
C GLN A 441 -13.07 -7.57 -5.57
N GLU A 442 -12.12 -6.69 -5.25
CA GLU A 442 -12.35 -5.39 -4.61
C GLU A 442 -12.88 -4.31 -5.57
N LEU A 443 -13.11 -4.61 -6.86
CA LEU A 443 -13.63 -3.66 -7.87
C LEU A 443 -14.91 -2.96 -7.41
N VAL A 444 -15.78 -3.68 -6.69
CA VAL A 444 -17.04 -3.17 -6.10
C VAL A 444 -16.86 -1.97 -5.16
N ARG A 445 -15.65 -1.74 -4.66
CA ARG A 445 -15.34 -0.60 -3.77
C ARG A 445 -14.96 0.67 -4.51
N THR A 446 -14.81 0.60 -5.84
CA THR A 446 -14.20 1.66 -6.65
C THR A 446 -15.22 2.32 -7.57
N ALA A 447 -14.85 3.42 -8.24
CA ALA A 447 -15.74 4.10 -9.19
C ALA A 447 -16.13 3.21 -10.38
N PHE A 448 -15.30 2.21 -10.74
CA PHE A 448 -15.60 1.23 -11.78
C PHE A 448 -16.92 0.48 -11.57
N SER A 449 -17.38 0.33 -10.32
CA SER A 449 -18.64 -0.34 -10.02
C SER A 449 -19.90 0.40 -10.52
N SER A 450 -19.76 1.63 -11.05
CA SER A 450 -20.85 2.34 -11.70
C SER A 450 -21.10 1.89 -13.15
N ASP A 451 -20.13 1.27 -13.82
CA ASP A 451 -20.34 0.72 -15.16
C ASP A 451 -21.02 -0.65 -15.07
N LYS A 452 -22.32 -0.66 -15.41
CA LYS A 452 -23.16 -1.86 -15.26
C LYS A 452 -22.67 -3.06 -16.08
N SER A 453 -22.14 -2.85 -17.28
CA SER A 453 -21.67 -3.94 -18.13
C SER A 453 -20.35 -4.53 -17.62
N LEU A 454 -19.45 -3.69 -17.09
CA LEU A 454 -18.25 -4.14 -16.36
C LEU A 454 -18.64 -4.98 -15.13
N MET A 455 -19.64 -4.55 -14.37
CA MET A 455 -20.18 -5.33 -13.25
C MET A 455 -20.71 -6.70 -13.67
N GLY A 456 -21.25 -6.85 -14.89
CA GLY A 456 -21.64 -8.14 -15.45
C GLY A 456 -20.46 -9.08 -15.70
N TYR A 457 -19.38 -8.57 -16.30
CA TYR A 457 -18.13 -9.32 -16.43
C TYR A 457 -17.56 -9.69 -15.06
N TRP A 458 -17.60 -8.78 -14.08
CA TRP A 458 -17.11 -9.03 -12.72
C TRP A 458 -17.87 -10.16 -12.03
N VAL A 459 -19.21 -10.15 -12.04
CA VAL A 459 -20.01 -11.25 -11.47
C VAL A 459 -19.66 -12.59 -12.12
N THR A 460 -19.51 -12.60 -13.45
CA THR A 460 -19.19 -13.81 -14.21
C THR A 460 -17.82 -14.38 -13.77
N GLU A 461 -16.79 -13.54 -13.70
CA GLU A 461 -15.44 -13.97 -13.26
C GLU A 461 -15.42 -14.42 -11.78
N GLN A 462 -16.11 -13.73 -10.88
CA GLN A 462 -16.15 -14.11 -9.45
C GLN A 462 -16.90 -15.44 -9.22
N LEU A 463 -17.89 -15.77 -10.06
CA LEU A 463 -18.57 -17.07 -10.03
C LEU A 463 -17.67 -18.23 -10.48
N GLN A 464 -16.71 -17.97 -11.36
CA GLN A 464 -15.80 -18.99 -11.91
C GLN A 464 -14.53 -19.22 -11.07
N SER A 465 -14.17 -18.28 -10.19
CA SER A 465 -12.96 -18.41 -9.36
C SER A 465 -13.02 -19.61 -8.39
N THR A 466 -11.93 -20.37 -8.28
CA THR A 466 -11.84 -21.64 -7.49
C THR A 466 -11.67 -21.44 -5.98
N GLN A 467 -11.89 -20.23 -5.46
CA GLN A 467 -11.74 -19.96 -4.03
C GLN A 467 -12.86 -20.63 -3.22
N SER A 468 -12.49 -21.14 -2.04
CA SER A 468 -13.23 -22.07 -1.20
C SER A 468 -14.65 -21.64 -0.78
N TYR A 469 -15.36 -22.59 -0.18
CA TYR A 469 -16.62 -22.43 0.56
C TYR A 469 -16.75 -21.06 1.28
N PHE A 470 -17.75 -20.26 0.87
CA PHE A 470 -18.13 -18.92 1.35
C PHE A 470 -17.15 -17.78 0.98
N ARG A 471 -17.52 -17.00 -0.05
CA ARG A 471 -16.80 -15.77 -0.44
C ARG A 471 -17.11 -14.64 0.52
N SER A 472 -16.07 -13.95 0.99
CA SER A 472 -16.19 -12.71 1.77
C SER A 472 -15.82 -11.51 0.90
N ILE A 473 -16.78 -10.65 0.58
CA ILE A 473 -16.62 -9.45 -0.26
C ILE A 473 -17.10 -8.24 0.52
N TYR A 474 -16.21 -7.30 0.81
CA TYR A 474 -16.57 -6.08 1.54
C TYR A 474 -17.11 -4.99 0.59
N HIS A 475 -18.44 -4.80 0.57
CA HIS A 475 -19.09 -3.82 -0.30
C HIS A 475 -19.94 -2.75 0.43
N GLY A 476 -19.98 -2.78 1.77
CA GLY A 476 -20.83 -1.92 2.57
C GLY A 476 -22.32 -2.07 2.21
N ASP A 477 -23.11 -0.99 2.32
CA ASP A 477 -24.54 -0.98 1.98
C ASP A 477 -24.83 -0.60 0.51
N LYS A 478 -23.83 -0.70 -0.39
CA LYS A 478 -23.99 -0.31 -1.80
C LYS A 478 -24.81 -1.34 -2.59
N ILE A 479 -25.77 -0.85 -3.37
CA ILE A 479 -26.56 -1.66 -4.32
C ILE A 479 -26.09 -1.38 -5.75
N PHE A 480 -25.61 -2.42 -6.43
CA PHE A 480 -24.97 -2.32 -7.74
C PHE A 480 -25.95 -2.47 -8.91
N SER A 481 -25.68 -1.76 -9.99
CA SER A 481 -26.29 -2.01 -11.30
C SER A 481 -25.44 -3.00 -12.07
N ILE A 482 -26.03 -4.11 -12.51
CA ILE A 482 -25.33 -5.22 -13.15
C ILE A 482 -26.02 -5.52 -14.48
N GLU A 483 -25.26 -5.49 -15.57
CA GLU A 483 -25.75 -5.84 -16.91
C GLU A 483 -25.04 -7.07 -17.43
N LEU A 484 -25.81 -8.13 -17.64
CA LEU A 484 -25.37 -9.37 -18.27
C LEU A 484 -25.60 -9.31 -19.78
N SER A 485 -24.69 -9.89 -20.55
CA SER A 485 -24.90 -10.18 -21.97
C SER A 485 -25.28 -11.65 -22.17
N SER A 486 -25.96 -11.97 -23.27
CA SER A 486 -26.37 -13.35 -23.54
C SER A 486 -25.21 -14.35 -23.57
N GLU A 487 -24.01 -13.90 -23.95
CA GLU A 487 -22.78 -14.70 -23.96
C GLU A 487 -22.25 -15.04 -22.55
N MET A 488 -22.62 -14.27 -21.52
CA MET A 488 -22.27 -14.54 -20.12
C MET A 488 -23.15 -15.61 -19.48
N ILE A 489 -24.35 -15.86 -20.03
CA ILE A 489 -25.31 -16.78 -19.41
C ILE A 489 -24.75 -18.20 -19.26
N PRO A 490 -24.16 -18.83 -20.30
CA PRO A 490 -23.57 -20.16 -20.13
C PRO A 490 -22.44 -20.18 -19.10
N LEU A 491 -21.63 -19.11 -19.05
CA LEU A 491 -20.50 -18.93 -18.14
C LEU A 491 -20.92 -18.79 -16.68
N ILE A 492 -22.16 -18.35 -16.43
CA ILE A 492 -22.79 -18.27 -15.11
C ILE A 492 -23.48 -19.58 -14.74
N VAL A 493 -24.14 -20.24 -15.70
CA VAL A 493 -24.85 -21.51 -15.49
C VAL A 493 -23.89 -22.63 -15.07
N GLU A 494 -22.76 -22.76 -15.77
CA GLU A 494 -21.79 -23.83 -15.57
C GLU A 494 -21.34 -23.98 -14.09
N PRO A 495 -20.87 -22.93 -13.39
CA PRO A 495 -20.47 -23.06 -11.98
C PRO A 495 -21.61 -23.24 -10.98
N VAL A 496 -22.88 -23.05 -11.36
CA VAL A 496 -24.01 -23.06 -10.40
C VAL A 496 -25.01 -24.21 -10.61
N ALA A 497 -25.01 -24.87 -11.77
CA ALA A 497 -26.00 -25.89 -12.12
C ALA A 497 -25.97 -27.10 -11.18
N ASP A 498 -24.77 -27.58 -10.81
CA ASP A 498 -24.57 -28.81 -10.03
C ASP A 498 -24.01 -28.56 -8.61
N ASP A 499 -24.02 -27.31 -8.16
CA ASP A 499 -23.50 -26.99 -6.84
C ASP A 499 -24.48 -27.42 -5.75
N PHE A 500 -24.09 -28.45 -5.00
CA PHE A 500 -24.86 -29.05 -3.92
C PHE A 500 -25.30 -28.02 -2.85
N ARG A 501 -24.56 -26.91 -2.67
CA ARG A 501 -24.89 -25.88 -1.68
C ARG A 501 -26.24 -25.25 -1.94
N TYR A 502 -26.55 -24.99 -3.22
CA TYR A 502 -27.80 -24.32 -3.59
C TYR A 502 -29.00 -25.27 -3.58
N GLN A 503 -28.74 -26.58 -3.63
CA GLN A 503 -29.76 -27.62 -3.60
C GLN A 503 -30.31 -27.86 -2.19
N TYR A 504 -29.44 -27.93 -1.17
CA TYR A 504 -29.87 -28.42 0.15
C TYR A 504 -29.92 -27.34 1.22
N LYS A 505 -29.00 -26.37 1.23
CA LYS A 505 -28.87 -25.43 2.35
C LYS A 505 -30.06 -24.50 2.49
N SER A 506 -30.21 -23.89 3.67
CA SER A 506 -31.21 -22.83 3.85
C SER A 506 -30.85 -21.61 2.99
N PHE A 507 -31.87 -20.85 2.56
CA PHE A 507 -31.63 -19.63 1.78
C PHE A 507 -30.79 -18.60 2.55
N LYS A 508 -30.91 -18.58 3.90
CA LYS A 508 -30.07 -17.76 4.76
C LYS A 508 -28.59 -18.12 4.65
N ASP A 509 -28.27 -19.40 4.59
CA ASP A 509 -26.89 -19.87 4.42
C ASP A 509 -26.37 -19.59 3.00
N ILE A 510 -27.24 -19.66 1.98
CA ILE A 510 -26.89 -19.27 0.61
C ILE A 510 -26.52 -17.78 0.56
N LEU A 511 -27.27 -16.91 1.23
CA LEU A 511 -27.00 -15.47 1.32
C LEU A 511 -25.80 -15.10 2.20
N SER A 512 -25.20 -16.05 2.91
CA SER A 512 -23.92 -15.81 3.60
C SER A 512 -22.72 -15.79 2.64
N ASP A 513 -22.92 -16.16 1.37
CA ASP A 513 -21.99 -15.88 0.29
C ASP A 513 -22.25 -14.46 -0.25
N ASP A 514 -21.29 -13.54 -0.02
CA ASP A 514 -21.47 -12.12 -0.33
C ASP A 514 -21.72 -11.87 -1.83
N LEU A 515 -21.20 -12.71 -2.74
CA LEU A 515 -21.46 -12.56 -4.17
C LEU A 515 -22.93 -12.83 -4.50
N ILE A 516 -23.50 -13.87 -3.89
CA ILE A 516 -24.92 -14.22 -4.09
C ILE A 516 -25.81 -13.15 -3.47
N LYS A 517 -25.41 -12.62 -2.32
CA LYS A 517 -26.07 -11.49 -1.68
C LYS A 517 -26.09 -10.26 -2.60
N ILE A 518 -24.97 -9.90 -3.23
CA ILE A 518 -24.89 -8.79 -4.21
C ILE A 518 -25.88 -9.02 -5.36
N ILE A 519 -25.89 -10.21 -5.97
CA ILE A 519 -26.80 -10.54 -7.08
C ILE A 519 -28.27 -10.40 -6.63
N TYR A 520 -28.60 -10.93 -5.46
CA TYR A 520 -29.96 -10.90 -4.90
C TYR A 520 -30.41 -9.46 -4.57
N GLU A 521 -29.54 -8.65 -3.96
CA GLU A 521 -29.83 -7.25 -3.65
C GLU A 521 -29.98 -6.40 -4.91
N SER A 522 -29.14 -6.61 -5.93
CA SER A 522 -29.29 -5.96 -7.24
C SER A 522 -30.61 -6.31 -7.91
N LEU A 523 -31.05 -7.57 -7.84
CA LEU A 523 -32.36 -7.99 -8.34
C LEU A 523 -33.49 -7.33 -7.55
N LEU A 524 -33.45 -7.36 -6.22
CA LEU A 524 -34.46 -6.77 -5.33
C LEU A 524 -34.73 -5.29 -5.62
N ASN A 525 -33.69 -4.57 -6.04
CA ASN A 525 -33.76 -3.15 -6.32
C ASN A 525 -33.94 -2.81 -7.81
N GLY A 526 -34.27 -3.80 -8.66
CA GLY A 526 -34.50 -3.58 -10.09
C GLY A 526 -33.25 -3.13 -10.87
N LYS A 527 -32.06 -3.52 -10.38
CA LYS A 527 -30.76 -3.11 -10.91
C LYS A 527 -29.99 -4.24 -11.63
N LEU A 528 -30.67 -5.35 -11.96
CA LEU A 528 -30.09 -6.46 -12.72
C LEU A 528 -30.71 -6.50 -14.14
N PHE A 529 -29.87 -6.48 -15.16
CA PHE A 529 -30.25 -6.33 -16.57
C PHE A 529 -29.67 -7.45 -17.44
N LEU A 530 -30.35 -7.76 -18.55
CA LEU A 530 -29.89 -8.63 -19.63
C LEU A 530 -30.02 -7.88 -20.97
N ASN A 531 -28.89 -7.58 -21.62
CA ASN A 531 -28.83 -6.77 -22.84
C ASN A 531 -29.66 -5.47 -22.74
N ASP A 532 -29.33 -4.61 -21.78
CA ASP A 532 -30.02 -3.35 -21.44
C ASP A 532 -31.49 -3.43 -20.97
N ILE A 533 -32.12 -4.62 -20.97
CA ILE A 533 -33.51 -4.81 -20.50
C ILE A 533 -33.49 -5.33 -19.07
N SER A 534 -34.43 -4.92 -18.22
CA SER A 534 -34.55 -5.49 -16.87
C SER A 534 -34.65 -7.01 -16.96
N ILE A 535 -33.83 -7.73 -16.20
CA ILE A 535 -33.82 -9.20 -16.25
C ILE A 535 -35.17 -9.79 -15.84
N LEU A 536 -35.96 -9.05 -15.06
CA LEU A 536 -37.29 -9.44 -14.64
C LEU A 536 -38.35 -9.27 -15.73
N GLU A 537 -38.10 -8.53 -16.82
CA GLU A 537 -39.04 -8.51 -17.96
C GLU A 537 -38.96 -9.78 -18.80
N LYS A 538 -37.76 -10.35 -18.91
CA LYS A 538 -37.51 -11.60 -19.63
C LYS A 538 -36.33 -12.34 -19.03
N PHE A 539 -36.61 -13.13 -18.00
CA PHE A 539 -35.57 -13.90 -17.32
C PHE A 539 -35.04 -15.00 -18.25
N PRO A 540 -33.72 -15.17 -18.39
CA PRO A 540 -33.16 -16.14 -19.33
C PRO A 540 -33.43 -17.58 -18.89
N GLU A 541 -34.03 -18.36 -19.78
CA GLU A 541 -34.39 -19.76 -19.58
C GLU A 541 -33.26 -20.62 -18.98
N PRO A 542 -31.99 -20.54 -19.46
CA PRO A 542 -30.92 -21.34 -18.86
C PRO A 542 -30.64 -21.02 -17.38
N LEU A 543 -30.88 -19.78 -16.93
CA LEU A 543 -30.77 -19.46 -15.50
C LEU A 543 -31.97 -19.99 -14.72
N LEU A 544 -33.18 -19.94 -15.28
CA LEU A 544 -34.39 -20.51 -14.65
C LEU A 544 -34.30 -22.03 -14.44
N GLU A 545 -33.46 -22.70 -15.21
CA GLU A 545 -33.20 -24.13 -15.06
C GLU A 545 -32.24 -24.46 -13.91
N THR A 546 -31.59 -23.46 -13.30
CA THR A 546 -30.67 -23.66 -12.18
C THR A 546 -31.35 -23.43 -10.82
N ARG A 547 -31.02 -24.27 -9.84
CA ARG A 547 -31.63 -24.20 -8.50
C ARG A 547 -31.40 -22.86 -7.80
N LEU A 548 -30.19 -22.30 -7.90
CA LEU A 548 -29.84 -21.02 -7.28
C LEU A 548 -30.78 -19.90 -7.72
N PHE A 549 -30.94 -19.70 -9.03
CA PHE A 549 -31.75 -18.60 -9.56
C PHE A 549 -33.26 -18.83 -9.36
N GLN A 550 -33.73 -20.08 -9.38
CA GLN A 550 -35.11 -20.40 -8.96
C GLN A 550 -35.37 -19.96 -7.53
N ARG A 551 -34.49 -20.30 -6.57
CA ARG A 551 -34.64 -19.95 -5.16
C ARG A 551 -34.54 -18.44 -4.92
N ILE A 552 -33.65 -17.76 -5.66
CA ILE A 552 -33.56 -16.30 -5.68
C ILE A 552 -34.89 -15.67 -6.11
N LEU A 553 -35.49 -16.15 -7.21
CA LEU A 553 -36.75 -15.60 -7.74
C LEU A 553 -37.95 -15.91 -6.83
N VAL A 554 -38.04 -17.11 -6.26
CA VAL A 554 -39.05 -17.47 -5.27
C VAL A 554 -38.98 -16.55 -4.04
N ASN A 555 -37.78 -16.33 -3.50
CA ASN A 555 -37.60 -15.39 -2.38
C ASN A 555 -37.84 -13.92 -2.77
N PHE A 556 -37.55 -13.53 -4.00
CA PHE A 556 -37.88 -12.21 -4.51
C PHE A 556 -39.40 -12.02 -4.57
N ASP A 557 -40.12 -12.98 -5.15
CA ASP A 557 -41.57 -12.94 -5.30
C ASP A 557 -42.30 -12.86 -3.95
N ASN A 558 -41.88 -13.69 -2.99
CA ASN A 558 -42.38 -13.68 -1.62
C ASN A 558 -42.31 -12.30 -0.93
N LYS A 559 -41.40 -11.42 -1.40
CA LYS A 559 -41.21 -10.07 -0.86
C LYS A 559 -41.82 -8.98 -1.72
N ASN A 560 -41.70 -9.06 -3.06
CA ASN A 560 -41.96 -7.93 -3.97
C ASN A 560 -42.92 -8.25 -5.14
N LYS A 561 -43.43 -9.49 -5.25
CA LYS A 561 -44.23 -10.02 -6.37
C LYS A 561 -43.53 -9.93 -7.75
N LEU A 562 -43.41 -11.06 -8.43
CA LEU A 562 -42.96 -11.14 -9.83
C LEU A 562 -44.08 -10.74 -10.79
N ASN A 563 -43.71 -10.32 -12.00
CA ASN A 563 -44.69 -10.17 -13.07
C ASN A 563 -45.19 -11.53 -13.56
N ASP A 564 -46.38 -11.53 -14.16
CA ASP A 564 -47.05 -12.77 -14.56
C ASP A 564 -46.23 -13.60 -15.55
N SER A 565 -45.51 -12.96 -16.49
CA SER A 565 -44.72 -13.70 -17.47
C SER A 565 -43.57 -14.49 -16.85
N VAL A 566 -42.73 -13.84 -16.03
CA VAL A 566 -41.60 -14.52 -15.38
C VAL A 566 -42.08 -15.46 -14.29
N MET A 567 -43.14 -15.10 -13.57
CA MET A 567 -43.75 -15.99 -12.59
C MET A 567 -44.31 -17.25 -13.28
N ASN A 568 -44.99 -17.14 -14.42
CA ASN A 568 -45.52 -18.29 -15.17
C ASN A 568 -44.37 -19.19 -15.64
N ASN A 569 -43.32 -18.61 -16.24
CA ASN A 569 -42.14 -19.38 -16.66
C ASN A 569 -41.43 -20.03 -15.47
N LEU A 570 -41.31 -19.34 -14.34
CA LEU A 570 -40.73 -19.89 -13.12
C LEU A 570 -41.56 -21.07 -12.61
N ILE A 571 -42.88 -20.95 -12.59
CA ILE A 571 -43.80 -22.04 -12.24
C ILE A 571 -43.62 -23.23 -13.20
N GLU A 572 -43.50 -23.00 -14.51
CA GLU A 572 -43.26 -24.08 -15.49
C GLU A 572 -41.92 -24.81 -15.28
N LYS A 573 -40.91 -24.12 -14.70
CA LYS A 573 -39.54 -24.64 -14.52
C LYS A 573 -39.25 -25.19 -13.13
N ILE A 574 -40.02 -24.79 -12.12
CA ILE A 574 -39.92 -25.36 -10.77
C ILE A 574 -40.47 -26.78 -10.82
N ASP A 575 -39.64 -27.73 -10.42
CA ASP A 575 -40.11 -29.06 -10.07
C ASP A 575 -40.82 -29.02 -8.70
N PHE A 576 -42.14 -28.84 -8.70
CA PHE A 576 -42.98 -28.85 -7.49
C PHE A 576 -43.11 -30.23 -6.84
N THR A 577 -42.58 -31.28 -7.48
CA THR A 577 -42.44 -32.58 -6.83
C THR A 577 -41.21 -32.62 -5.92
N ASP A 578 -40.27 -31.68 -6.09
CA ASP A 578 -39.08 -31.58 -5.26
C ASP A 578 -39.35 -30.91 -3.91
N THR A 579 -39.69 -31.73 -2.92
CA THR A 579 -40.01 -31.30 -1.55
C THR A 579 -38.88 -30.57 -0.81
N ILE A 580 -37.67 -30.50 -1.38
CA ILE A 580 -36.48 -29.94 -0.71
C ILE A 580 -35.94 -28.67 -1.33
N PHE A 581 -36.75 -28.06 -2.20
CA PHE A 581 -36.48 -26.77 -2.79
C PHE A 581 -36.01 -25.72 -1.76
N GLY A 582 -36.55 -25.79 -0.53
CA GLY A 582 -36.29 -24.88 0.57
C GLY A 582 -37.59 -24.38 1.20
N HIS A 583 -37.52 -23.89 2.44
CA HIS A 583 -38.71 -23.41 3.15
C HIS A 583 -39.41 -22.24 2.45
N GLU A 584 -38.69 -21.44 1.66
CA GLU A 584 -39.21 -20.30 0.91
C GLU A 584 -40.34 -20.66 -0.08
N LEU A 585 -40.37 -21.88 -0.62
CA LEU A 585 -41.35 -22.26 -1.64
C LEU A 585 -42.76 -22.42 -1.05
N ASN A 586 -42.87 -22.73 0.24
CA ASN A 586 -44.18 -22.79 0.92
C ASN A 586 -44.93 -21.45 0.83
N ILE A 587 -44.21 -20.36 1.12
CA ILE A 587 -44.78 -19.00 1.09
C ILE A 587 -45.20 -18.64 -0.34
N PHE A 588 -44.38 -19.02 -1.33
CA PHE A 588 -44.65 -18.75 -2.74
C PHE A 588 -45.90 -19.46 -3.24
N ILE A 589 -46.09 -20.72 -2.84
CA ILE A 589 -47.29 -21.50 -3.18
C ILE A 589 -48.53 -20.88 -2.53
N ASP A 590 -48.45 -20.50 -1.26
CA ASP A 590 -49.57 -19.84 -0.57
C ASP A 590 -49.96 -18.54 -1.28
N ASN A 591 -48.97 -17.78 -1.79
CA ASN A 591 -49.19 -16.54 -2.53
C ASN A 591 -49.79 -16.73 -3.93
N HIS A 592 -49.54 -17.88 -4.60
CA HIS A 592 -49.92 -18.13 -6.00
C HIS A 592 -50.83 -19.36 -6.19
N LYS A 593 -51.50 -19.77 -5.13
CA LYS A 593 -52.34 -20.98 -5.11
C LYS A 593 -53.35 -21.04 -6.25
N ASP A 594 -54.06 -19.94 -6.51
CA ASP A 594 -55.09 -19.89 -7.56
C ASP A 594 -54.51 -20.16 -8.96
N LYS A 595 -53.31 -19.65 -9.26
CA LYS A 595 -52.64 -19.88 -10.55
C LYS A 595 -52.07 -21.29 -10.67
N LEU A 596 -51.56 -21.85 -9.58
CA LEU A 596 -51.11 -23.24 -9.54
C LEU A 596 -52.28 -24.20 -9.79
N GLU A 597 -53.46 -23.89 -9.23
CA GLU A 597 -54.69 -24.64 -9.48
C GLU A 597 -55.17 -24.49 -10.93
N GLU A 598 -55.12 -23.28 -11.50
CA GLU A 598 -55.44 -23.01 -12.91
C GLU A 598 -54.56 -23.82 -13.88
N TYR A 599 -53.25 -23.89 -13.62
CA TYR A 599 -52.31 -24.70 -14.40
C TYR A 599 -52.37 -26.20 -14.10
N GLY A 600 -53.22 -26.62 -13.15
CA GLY A 600 -53.34 -28.02 -12.74
C GLY A 600 -52.06 -28.58 -12.11
N ILE A 601 -51.22 -27.72 -11.53
CA ILE A 601 -49.95 -28.10 -10.92
C ILE A 601 -50.19 -28.72 -9.56
N GLN A 602 -49.73 -29.95 -9.40
CA GLN A 602 -49.72 -30.63 -8.10
C GLN A 602 -48.45 -30.26 -7.35
N TYR A 603 -48.62 -29.76 -6.12
CA TYR A 603 -47.53 -29.36 -5.25
C TYR A 603 -47.57 -30.10 -3.91
N ALA A 604 -46.40 -30.24 -3.26
CA ALA A 604 -46.30 -30.89 -1.97
C ALA A 604 -46.93 -30.05 -0.83
N LYS A 605 -47.33 -30.72 0.26
CA LYS A 605 -47.92 -30.04 1.43
C LYS A 605 -46.95 -29.11 2.15
N VAL A 606 -45.66 -29.46 2.19
CA VAL A 606 -44.60 -28.71 2.87
C VAL A 606 -43.27 -28.94 2.16
N TYR A 607 -42.56 -27.86 1.88
CA TYR A 607 -41.17 -27.81 1.40
C TYR A 607 -40.23 -27.47 2.56
N ARG A 608 -39.01 -28.01 2.54
CA ARG A 608 -38.05 -27.82 3.64
C ARG A 608 -36.63 -27.71 3.13
N ASP A 609 -35.75 -27.11 3.93
CA ASP A 609 -34.31 -27.17 3.68
C ASP A 609 -33.79 -28.59 3.94
N GLY A 610 -32.80 -29.02 3.15
CA GLY A 610 -32.17 -30.33 3.25
C GLY A 610 -30.77 -30.29 3.85
N ILE A 611 -30.18 -31.46 4.01
CA ILE A 611 -28.77 -31.64 4.40
C ILE A 611 -27.97 -32.14 3.19
N SER A 612 -28.46 -33.18 2.52
CA SER A 612 -27.98 -33.70 1.22
C SER A 612 -28.97 -34.72 0.65
N LYS A 613 -28.67 -35.30 -0.52
CA LYS A 613 -29.47 -36.31 -1.23
C LYS A 613 -28.76 -37.66 -1.23
N GLY A 614 -29.43 -38.69 -0.74
CA GLY A 614 -28.98 -40.10 -0.81
C GLY A 614 -29.77 -40.90 -1.85
N GLU A 615 -29.45 -42.19 -2.00
CA GLU A 615 -30.11 -43.11 -2.95
C GLU A 615 -31.63 -43.25 -2.72
N LEU A 616 -32.10 -43.02 -1.49
CA LEU A 616 -33.50 -43.16 -1.07
C LEU A 616 -34.28 -41.83 -1.03
N GLY A 617 -33.65 -40.71 -1.38
CA GLY A 617 -34.29 -39.39 -1.37
C GLY A 617 -33.51 -38.33 -0.59
N ILE A 618 -34.15 -37.19 -0.36
CA ILE A 618 -33.52 -36.04 0.32
C ILE A 618 -33.74 -36.09 1.81
N VAL A 619 -32.75 -35.64 2.56
CA VAL A 619 -32.75 -35.73 4.00
C VAL A 619 -32.83 -34.36 4.68
N HIS A 620 -33.64 -34.30 5.74
CA HIS A 620 -33.93 -33.11 6.54
C HIS A 620 -33.46 -33.30 7.98
N PRO A 621 -33.02 -32.23 8.68
CA PRO A 621 -32.82 -32.29 10.12
C PRO A 621 -34.19 -32.23 10.81
N LYS A 622 -34.55 -33.28 11.57
CA LYS A 622 -35.79 -33.31 12.36
C LYS A 622 -35.54 -33.87 13.74
N SER A 623 -36.28 -33.39 14.74
CA SER A 623 -36.38 -34.10 16.01
C SER A 623 -37.21 -35.37 15.84
N PHE A 624 -36.85 -36.46 16.53
CA PHE A 624 -37.66 -37.70 16.60
C PHE A 624 -39.04 -37.46 17.22
N ILE A 625 -39.16 -36.42 18.06
CA ILE A 625 -40.37 -36.09 18.80
C ILE A 625 -40.73 -34.61 18.68
N GLN A 626 -42.02 -34.29 18.86
CA GLN A 626 -42.57 -32.94 18.82
C GLN A 626 -43.52 -32.70 20.01
N ASP A 627 -43.83 -31.43 20.30
CA ASP A 627 -44.73 -31.01 21.40
C ASP A 627 -46.04 -31.83 21.45
N ARG A 628 -46.68 -32.06 20.30
CA ARG A 628 -47.94 -32.82 20.22
C ARG A 628 -47.79 -34.27 20.69
N GLN A 629 -46.68 -34.92 20.37
CA GLN A 629 -46.42 -36.30 20.77
C GLN A 629 -46.08 -36.37 22.27
N ILE A 630 -45.34 -35.38 22.79
CA ILE A 630 -45.09 -35.30 24.23
C ILE A 630 -46.41 -35.16 24.99
N LEU A 631 -47.29 -34.25 24.58
CA LEU A 631 -48.56 -34.04 25.26
C LEU A 631 -49.52 -35.22 25.12
N GLY A 632 -49.60 -35.82 23.92
CA GLY A 632 -50.61 -36.82 23.58
C GLY A 632 -50.28 -38.28 23.93
N GLU A 633 -49.02 -38.66 24.06
CA GLU A 633 -48.60 -40.06 24.24
C GLU A 633 -48.13 -40.35 25.68
N THR A 634 -48.08 -41.62 26.09
CA THR A 634 -47.52 -41.99 27.41
C THR A 634 -45.99 -41.91 27.39
N VAL A 635 -45.37 -41.83 28.58
CA VAL A 635 -43.92 -41.81 28.74
C VAL A 635 -43.25 -43.00 28.02
N GLU A 636 -43.82 -44.20 28.15
CA GLU A 636 -43.29 -45.43 27.54
C GLU A 636 -43.30 -45.35 26.00
N LYS A 637 -44.35 -44.77 25.43
CA LYS A 637 -44.44 -44.57 23.97
C LYS A 637 -43.45 -43.52 23.48
N ILE A 638 -43.27 -42.42 24.21
CA ILE A 638 -42.30 -41.38 23.84
C ILE A 638 -40.87 -41.94 23.88
N VAL A 639 -40.56 -42.74 24.90
CA VAL A 639 -39.27 -43.44 25.01
C VAL A 639 -39.08 -44.41 23.84
N GLY A 640 -40.12 -45.17 23.46
CA GLY A 640 -40.08 -46.01 22.27
C GLY A 640 -39.83 -45.24 20.96
N ILE A 641 -40.28 -43.98 20.84
CA ILE A 641 -39.98 -43.12 19.69
C ILE A 641 -38.52 -42.62 19.72
N LEU A 642 -38.03 -42.25 20.90
CA LEU A 642 -36.65 -41.80 21.08
C LEU A 642 -35.63 -42.95 20.88
N LEU A 643 -36.07 -44.21 21.06
CA LEU A 643 -35.26 -45.43 21.02
C LEU A 643 -35.91 -46.52 20.15
N PRO A 644 -35.98 -46.35 18.82
CA PRO A 644 -36.55 -47.38 17.95
C PRO A 644 -35.75 -48.70 17.99
N ASP A 645 -36.44 -49.84 18.04
CA ASP A 645 -35.88 -51.21 18.04
C ASP A 645 -35.01 -51.45 16.79
N GLN A 646 -33.76 -51.87 16.99
CA GLN A 646 -32.81 -52.11 15.91
C GLN A 646 -32.83 -53.57 15.47
N GLU A 647 -33.39 -53.86 14.30
CA GLU A 647 -32.95 -54.98 13.46
C GLU A 647 -32.52 -54.46 12.08
N GLU A 648 -31.35 -54.93 11.65
CA GLU A 648 -30.70 -54.81 10.35
C GLU A 648 -29.87 -53.53 10.04
N THR A 649 -28.57 -53.68 10.33
CA THR A 649 -27.41 -53.12 9.59
C THR A 649 -27.19 -51.60 9.61
N MET A 650 -26.60 -51.09 10.69
CA MET A 650 -25.77 -49.87 10.66
C MET A 650 -24.46 -50.10 11.41
N THR A 651 -23.53 -50.79 10.75
CA THR A 651 -22.10 -50.74 11.10
C THR A 651 -21.43 -49.72 10.19
N VAL A 652 -20.59 -48.85 10.76
CA VAL A 652 -19.77 -47.76 10.16
C VAL A 652 -20.42 -46.37 10.24
N ARG A 653 -19.95 -45.54 11.20
CA ARG A 653 -20.23 -44.10 11.47
C ARG A 653 -21.72 -43.71 11.39
N GLU A 654 -22.28 -43.13 12.46
CA GLU A 654 -23.59 -42.46 12.37
C GLU A 654 -23.62 -41.61 11.09
N ASP A 655 -24.52 -41.96 10.17
CA ASP A 655 -24.73 -41.19 8.97
C ASP A 655 -25.05 -39.74 9.42
N VAL A 656 -24.45 -38.74 8.76
CA VAL A 656 -24.60 -37.30 9.04
C VAL A 656 -26.08 -36.94 9.29
N PHE A 657 -27.02 -37.62 8.66
CA PHE A 657 -28.44 -37.42 8.86
C PHE A 657 -28.97 -37.90 10.21
N SER A 658 -28.55 -39.08 10.65
CA SER A 658 -28.88 -39.60 11.97
C SER A 658 -28.30 -38.70 13.06
N GLU A 659 -27.04 -38.29 12.92
CA GLU A 659 -26.37 -37.36 13.82
C GLU A 659 -27.10 -36.01 13.88
N LYS A 660 -27.48 -35.44 12.74
CA LYS A 660 -28.26 -34.19 12.66
C LYS A 660 -29.66 -34.31 13.29
N THR A 661 -30.26 -35.50 13.24
CA THR A 661 -31.57 -35.80 13.83
C THR A 661 -31.46 -35.97 15.35
N TYR A 662 -30.44 -36.68 15.85
CA TYR A 662 -30.13 -36.76 17.28
C TYR A 662 -29.76 -35.39 17.86
N GLN A 663 -29.00 -34.57 17.14
CA GLN A 663 -28.69 -33.18 17.50
C GLN A 663 -29.96 -32.34 17.61
N ALA A 664 -30.80 -32.33 16.56
CA ALA A 664 -32.07 -31.59 16.57
C ALA A 664 -33.02 -32.04 17.69
N THR A 665 -33.03 -33.35 18.01
CA THR A 665 -33.81 -33.91 19.13
C THR A 665 -33.24 -33.50 20.47
N THR A 666 -31.92 -33.53 20.64
CA THR A 666 -31.23 -33.10 21.86
C THR A 666 -31.50 -31.64 22.16
N ASP A 667 -31.36 -30.77 21.16
CA ASP A 667 -31.63 -29.33 21.30
C ASP A 667 -33.10 -29.07 21.62
N PHE A 668 -34.02 -29.84 21.02
CA PHE A 668 -35.44 -29.80 21.36
C PHE A 668 -35.71 -30.21 22.81
N LEU A 669 -35.11 -31.29 23.30
CA LEU A 669 -35.25 -31.77 24.68
C LEU A 669 -34.69 -30.76 25.69
N LEU A 670 -33.47 -30.27 25.48
CA LEU A 670 -32.83 -29.24 26.31
C LEU A 670 -33.68 -27.96 26.37
N LYS A 671 -34.19 -27.50 25.22
CA LYS A 671 -35.08 -26.33 25.17
C LYS A 671 -36.40 -26.60 25.90
N SER A 672 -36.94 -27.81 25.78
CA SER A 672 -38.20 -28.19 26.42
C SER A 672 -38.10 -28.22 27.94
N LEU A 673 -36.98 -28.70 28.50
CA LEU A 673 -36.72 -28.68 29.94
C LEU A 673 -36.72 -27.26 30.54
N LYS A 674 -36.51 -26.21 29.73
CA LYS A 674 -36.52 -24.81 30.19
C LYS A 674 -37.91 -24.14 30.16
N ARG A 675 -38.97 -24.82 29.69
CA ARG A 675 -40.28 -24.19 29.40
C ARG A 675 -41.21 -24.07 30.62
N ASN A 676 -40.92 -24.74 31.74
CA ASN A 676 -41.76 -24.76 32.95
C ASN A 676 -43.26 -25.02 32.66
N ASP A 677 -43.54 -25.92 31.72
CA ASP A 677 -44.88 -26.34 31.29
C ASP A 677 -45.05 -27.86 31.39
N GLU A 678 -46.23 -28.39 31.05
CA GLU A 678 -46.54 -29.82 31.09
C GLU A 678 -45.56 -30.66 30.22
N ILE A 679 -45.03 -30.07 29.14
CA ILE A 679 -44.01 -30.70 28.29
C ILE A 679 -42.71 -30.87 29.10
N SER A 680 -42.27 -29.83 29.81
CA SER A 680 -41.04 -29.86 30.61
C SER A 680 -41.08 -30.92 31.72
N GLU A 681 -42.19 -31.05 32.46
CA GLU A 681 -42.36 -32.06 33.51
C GLU A 681 -42.32 -33.49 32.95
N LYS A 682 -42.96 -33.70 31.80
CA LYS A 682 -43.00 -35.00 31.15
C LYS A 682 -41.64 -35.39 30.56
N VAL A 683 -40.90 -34.43 30.01
CA VAL A 683 -39.50 -34.65 29.57
C VAL A 683 -38.60 -34.96 30.77
N LYS A 684 -38.76 -34.26 31.90
CA LYS A 684 -38.06 -34.57 33.16
C LYS A 684 -38.35 -36.00 33.63
N GLU A 685 -39.63 -36.39 33.66
CA GLU A 685 -40.05 -37.75 34.01
C GLU A 685 -39.44 -38.81 33.08
N ILE A 686 -39.43 -38.55 31.76
CA ILE A 686 -38.82 -39.43 30.75
C ILE A 686 -37.33 -39.66 31.06
N ILE A 687 -36.56 -38.60 31.32
CA ILE A 687 -35.12 -38.70 31.61
C ILE A 687 -34.89 -39.42 32.94
N LEU A 688 -35.67 -39.13 33.99
CA LEU A 688 -35.52 -39.75 35.30
C LEU A 688 -35.82 -41.25 35.29
N LYS A 689 -36.88 -41.67 34.57
CA LYS A 689 -37.29 -43.08 34.50
C LYS A 689 -36.52 -43.89 33.47
N ASN A 690 -36.16 -43.28 32.34
CA ASN A 690 -35.65 -43.98 31.15
C ASN A 690 -34.26 -43.52 30.71
N GLY A 691 -33.58 -42.68 31.49
CA GLY A 691 -32.29 -42.13 31.11
C GLY A 691 -31.23 -43.20 30.79
N TYR A 692 -31.26 -44.35 31.46
CA TYR A 692 -30.34 -45.47 31.19
C TYR A 692 -30.41 -46.02 29.77
N VAL A 693 -31.61 -46.03 29.19
CA VAL A 693 -31.81 -46.51 27.81
C VAL A 693 -31.65 -45.37 26.80
N LEU A 694 -31.87 -44.11 27.22
CA LEU A 694 -31.68 -42.92 26.37
C LEU A 694 -30.21 -42.52 26.18
N TYR A 695 -29.38 -42.73 27.20
CA TYR A 695 -28.00 -42.25 27.23
C TYR A 695 -27.18 -42.60 25.98
N PRO A 696 -27.15 -43.86 25.47
CA PRO A 696 -26.30 -44.21 24.33
C PRO A 696 -26.58 -43.43 23.03
N LYS A 697 -27.77 -42.83 22.88
CA LYS A 697 -28.17 -42.08 21.67
C LYS A 697 -28.22 -40.56 21.87
N TYR A 698 -28.18 -40.10 23.12
CA TYR A 698 -28.35 -38.69 23.48
C TYR A 698 -27.31 -38.24 24.49
N GLU A 699 -26.08 -38.76 24.39
CA GLU A 699 -24.99 -38.49 25.33
C GLU A 699 -24.80 -37.00 25.63
N LYS A 700 -24.84 -36.14 24.59
CA LYS A 700 -24.76 -34.67 24.72
C LYS A 700 -25.80 -34.10 25.70
N LEU A 701 -27.04 -34.61 25.69
CA LEU A 701 -28.08 -34.19 26.64
C LEU A 701 -27.63 -34.40 28.08
N PHE A 702 -27.07 -35.58 28.38
CA PHE A 702 -26.65 -35.94 29.74
C PHE A 702 -25.39 -35.19 30.18
N MET A 703 -24.44 -34.95 29.28
CA MET A 703 -23.25 -34.14 29.61
C MET A 703 -23.61 -32.69 29.91
N GLU A 704 -24.52 -32.09 29.14
CA GLU A 704 -25.01 -30.72 29.40
C GLU A 704 -25.72 -30.63 30.76
N LEU A 705 -26.51 -31.66 31.12
CA LEU A 705 -27.12 -31.75 32.46
C LEU A 705 -26.08 -31.84 33.58
N LEU A 706 -24.97 -32.56 33.38
CA LEU A 706 -23.90 -32.75 34.37
C LEU A 706 -23.03 -31.51 34.59
N VAL A 707 -22.87 -30.69 33.54
CA VAL A 707 -21.95 -29.54 33.53
C VAL A 707 -22.64 -28.25 33.98
N SER A 708 -23.95 -28.12 33.70
CA SER A 708 -24.72 -26.90 33.96
C SER A 708 -25.43 -26.93 35.31
N ASP A 709 -25.17 -25.91 36.12
CA ASP A 709 -25.82 -25.69 37.42
C ASP A 709 -27.27 -25.13 37.26
N GLU A 710 -27.77 -24.94 36.03
CA GLU A 710 -29.14 -24.42 35.75
C GLU A 710 -30.25 -25.47 35.88
N TYR A 711 -29.88 -26.75 35.93
CA TYR A 711 -30.84 -27.87 35.94
C TYR A 711 -31.05 -28.43 37.35
N ASP A 712 -32.20 -29.07 37.54
CA ASP A 712 -32.63 -29.62 38.83
C ASP A 712 -31.69 -30.72 39.36
N ASN A 713 -31.46 -30.74 40.68
CA ASN A 713 -30.53 -31.67 41.33
C ASN A 713 -30.87 -33.15 41.06
N ASP A 714 -32.15 -33.52 40.99
CA ASP A 714 -32.56 -34.91 40.76
C ASP A 714 -32.15 -35.37 39.34
N LEU A 715 -32.22 -34.46 38.35
CA LEU A 715 -31.74 -34.73 36.99
C LEU A 715 -30.23 -34.88 36.94
N GLN A 716 -29.49 -34.06 37.69
CA GLN A 716 -28.03 -34.11 37.77
C GLN A 716 -27.55 -35.41 38.42
N GLU A 717 -28.09 -35.79 39.58
CA GLU A 717 -27.76 -37.04 40.28
C GLU A 717 -28.07 -38.25 39.39
N LYS A 718 -29.21 -38.23 38.70
CA LYS A 718 -29.60 -39.30 37.79
C LYS A 718 -28.67 -39.37 36.57
N ALA A 719 -28.36 -38.25 35.94
CA ALA A 719 -27.42 -38.20 34.82
C ALA A 719 -26.04 -38.73 35.24
N GLN A 720 -25.60 -38.43 36.47
CA GLN A 720 -24.32 -38.89 37.01
C GLN A 720 -24.32 -40.41 37.22
N SER A 721 -25.38 -40.97 37.80
CA SER A 721 -25.49 -42.41 37.99
C SER A 721 -25.48 -43.17 36.65
N ILE A 722 -26.21 -42.65 35.66
CA ILE A 722 -26.27 -43.23 34.32
C ILE A 722 -24.91 -43.17 33.63
N PHE A 723 -24.28 -41.99 33.62
CA PHE A 723 -22.95 -41.80 33.04
C PHE A 723 -21.94 -42.79 33.60
N LEU A 724 -21.81 -42.91 34.93
CA LEU A 724 -20.83 -43.80 35.56
C LEU A 724 -21.09 -45.28 35.26
N GLU A 725 -22.35 -45.69 35.15
CA GLU A 725 -22.73 -47.06 34.84
C GLU A 725 -22.51 -47.40 33.37
N LYS A 726 -22.85 -46.47 32.46
CA LYS A 726 -22.78 -46.63 31.00
C LYS A 726 -21.47 -46.23 30.36
N PHE A 727 -20.55 -45.63 31.13
CA PHE A 727 -19.22 -45.26 30.65
C PHE A 727 -18.52 -46.45 29.98
N ASP A 728 -18.28 -46.32 28.68
CA ASP A 728 -17.60 -47.33 27.90
C ASP A 728 -16.09 -47.25 28.13
N LEU A 729 -15.45 -48.40 28.29
CA LEU A 729 -14.00 -48.47 28.45
C LEU A 729 -13.29 -48.57 27.11
N ASP A 730 -13.99 -48.90 26.02
CA ASP A 730 -13.41 -49.09 24.69
C ASP A 730 -13.67 -47.91 23.74
N SER A 731 -14.35 -46.83 24.17
CA SER A 731 -14.60 -45.60 23.39
C SER A 731 -14.42 -44.32 24.21
N PHE A 732 -14.28 -43.16 23.54
CA PHE A 732 -14.14 -41.83 24.18
C PHE A 732 -14.69 -40.68 23.32
N SER A 733 -15.85 -40.15 23.69
CA SER A 733 -16.60 -39.17 22.87
C SER A 733 -16.09 -37.73 22.97
N TRP A 734 -16.59 -36.85 22.10
CA TRP A 734 -16.31 -35.40 22.21
C TRP A 734 -17.00 -34.80 23.43
N GLU A 735 -18.20 -35.27 23.74
CA GLU A 735 -19.02 -34.92 24.88
C GLU A 735 -18.30 -35.27 26.20
N GLU A 736 -17.71 -36.46 26.29
CA GLU A 736 -16.87 -36.89 27.41
C GLU A 736 -15.63 -36.02 27.58
N LYS A 737 -14.94 -35.68 26.48
CA LYS A 737 -13.83 -34.72 26.53
C LYS A 737 -14.26 -33.40 27.18
N GLN A 738 -15.38 -32.82 26.76
CA GLN A 738 -15.84 -31.55 27.34
C GLN A 738 -16.17 -31.70 28.82
N PHE A 739 -16.84 -32.79 29.20
CA PHE A 739 -17.17 -33.08 30.59
C PHE A 739 -15.92 -33.19 31.48
N PHE A 740 -14.92 -34.00 31.10
CA PHE A 740 -13.70 -34.14 31.87
C PHE A 740 -12.88 -32.85 31.92
N LYS A 741 -12.86 -32.07 30.82
CA LYS A 741 -12.22 -30.76 30.81
C LYS A 741 -12.84 -29.83 31.85
N VAL A 742 -14.17 -29.76 31.92
CA VAL A 742 -14.88 -28.97 32.95
C VAL A 742 -14.52 -29.44 34.36
N LEU A 743 -14.44 -30.76 34.59
CA LEU A 743 -14.06 -31.28 35.91
C LEU A 743 -12.62 -30.91 36.29
N ILE A 744 -11.68 -31.00 35.35
CA ILE A 744 -10.28 -30.62 35.55
C ILE A 744 -10.17 -29.12 35.83
N ASP A 745 -10.87 -28.29 35.04
CA ASP A 745 -10.87 -26.82 35.19
C ASP A 745 -11.49 -26.37 36.52
N LYS A 746 -12.55 -27.06 36.99
CA LYS A 746 -13.17 -26.86 38.31
C LYS A 746 -12.41 -27.56 39.45
N GLU A 747 -11.26 -28.20 39.17
CA GLU A 747 -10.42 -28.94 40.12
C GLU A 747 -11.17 -30.02 40.93
N ARG A 748 -12.21 -30.63 40.34
CA ARG A 748 -13.05 -31.67 40.98
C ARG A 748 -12.44 -33.08 40.86
N PHE A 749 -11.17 -33.25 41.25
CA PHE A 749 -10.42 -34.49 41.01
C PHE A 749 -10.92 -35.73 41.77
N ASP A 750 -11.71 -35.52 42.82
CA ASP A 750 -12.35 -36.61 43.60
C ASP A 750 -13.62 -37.14 42.92
N HIS A 751 -14.03 -36.58 41.78
CA HIS A 751 -15.21 -37.03 41.06
C HIS A 751 -15.02 -38.49 40.59
N PRO A 752 -16.00 -39.39 40.83
CA PRO A 752 -15.87 -40.83 40.56
C PRO A 752 -15.62 -41.18 39.09
N ALA A 753 -15.93 -40.25 38.17
CA ALA A 753 -15.65 -40.40 36.73
C ALA A 753 -14.16 -40.62 36.42
N PHE A 754 -13.24 -40.03 37.20
CA PHE A 754 -11.81 -40.18 36.94
C PHE A 754 -11.32 -41.62 37.13
N ASP A 755 -11.96 -42.40 37.99
CA ASP A 755 -11.63 -43.82 38.15
C ASP A 755 -12.02 -44.67 36.94
N LYS A 756 -13.04 -44.22 36.18
CA LYS A 756 -13.45 -44.82 34.90
C LYS A 756 -12.52 -44.38 33.78
N LEU A 757 -12.23 -43.09 33.67
CA LEU A 757 -11.27 -42.52 32.70
C LEU A 757 -9.95 -43.29 32.70
N LEU A 758 -9.38 -43.54 33.89
CA LEU A 758 -8.09 -44.23 34.06
C LEU A 758 -8.13 -45.76 33.85
N LYS A 759 -9.26 -46.31 33.35
CA LYS A 759 -9.43 -47.72 33.01
C LYS A 759 -9.77 -47.94 31.54
N ILE A 760 -9.84 -46.87 30.74
CA ILE A 760 -10.08 -46.97 29.30
C ILE A 760 -9.01 -47.83 28.63
N ASN A 761 -9.46 -48.71 27.74
CA ASN A 761 -8.65 -49.53 26.87
C ASN A 761 -8.20 -48.70 25.66
N VAL A 762 -7.07 -48.02 25.84
CA VAL A 762 -6.57 -47.02 24.90
C VAL A 762 -6.38 -47.55 23.46
N ASN A 763 -6.13 -48.85 23.28
CA ASN A 763 -5.92 -49.46 21.96
C ASN A 763 -7.20 -49.79 21.20
N LYS A 764 -8.37 -49.53 21.79
CA LYS A 764 -9.66 -49.63 21.10
C LYS A 764 -10.16 -48.30 20.53
N LEU A 765 -9.55 -47.18 20.95
CA LEU A 765 -9.95 -45.84 20.52
C LEU A 765 -9.54 -45.57 19.07
N ASN A 766 -10.43 -44.95 18.30
CA ASN A 766 -10.19 -44.62 16.91
C ASN A 766 -9.19 -43.46 16.76
N TYR A 767 -8.26 -43.61 15.81
CA TYR A 767 -7.29 -42.59 15.43
C TYR A 767 -7.24 -42.33 13.92
N ASP A 768 -8.26 -42.76 13.13
CA ASP A 768 -8.35 -42.48 11.69
C ASP A 768 -8.71 -41.00 11.42
N TYR A 769 -7.92 -40.31 10.58
CA TYR A 769 -8.07 -38.86 10.27
C TYR A 769 -8.83 -38.61 8.96
N GLY A 770 -9.68 -37.57 8.95
CA GLY A 770 -10.40 -37.07 7.75
C GLY A 770 -9.84 -35.78 7.15
N TYR A 771 -8.92 -35.12 7.84
CA TYR A 771 -8.26 -33.89 7.42
C TYR A 771 -6.79 -34.02 7.80
N SER A 772 -5.90 -33.93 6.83
CA SER A 772 -4.46 -33.83 7.05
C SER A 772 -3.90 -33.05 5.88
N ASP A 773 -3.01 -32.12 6.15
CA ASP A 773 -2.09 -31.64 5.11
C ASP A 773 -1.25 -32.85 4.66
N LYS A 774 -1.59 -33.42 3.50
CA LYS A 774 -0.95 -34.63 2.96
C LYS A 774 0.53 -34.42 2.62
N THR A 775 1.07 -33.21 2.82
CA THR A 775 2.47 -32.87 2.54
C THR A 775 3.45 -33.24 3.65
N ARG A 776 2.99 -33.56 4.88
CA ARG A 776 3.87 -33.83 6.05
C ARG A 776 3.40 -35.03 6.92
N PRO A 777 3.30 -36.25 6.36
CA PRO A 777 2.64 -37.39 7.00
C PRO A 777 3.32 -37.90 8.30
N GLU A 778 4.59 -37.60 8.53
CA GLU A 778 5.33 -38.09 9.71
C GLU A 778 5.27 -37.19 10.96
N LEU A 779 4.89 -35.91 10.82
CA LEU A 779 4.76 -34.98 11.95
C LEU A 779 3.29 -34.88 12.32
N LEU A 780 2.99 -35.20 13.56
CA LEU A 780 1.63 -35.10 14.07
C LEU A 780 1.24 -33.63 14.27
N ASP A 781 0.27 -33.14 13.48
CA ASP A 781 -0.32 -31.83 13.71
C ASP A 781 -1.13 -31.85 15.01
N VAL A 782 -0.95 -30.82 15.83
CA VAL A 782 -1.61 -30.74 17.16
C VAL A 782 -3.13 -30.64 17.00
N ASN A 783 -3.63 -29.96 15.98
CA ASN A 783 -5.07 -29.86 15.73
C ASN A 783 -5.64 -31.20 15.26
N ASP A 784 -4.89 -31.96 14.46
CA ASP A 784 -5.31 -33.30 14.02
C ASP A 784 -5.32 -34.27 15.20
N PHE A 785 -4.30 -34.21 16.07
CA PHE A 785 -4.22 -34.99 17.31
C PHE A 785 -5.48 -34.80 18.17
N ILE A 786 -5.80 -33.56 18.57
CA ILE A 786 -6.91 -33.27 19.50
C ILE A 786 -8.30 -33.58 18.93
N ASN A 787 -8.43 -33.88 17.63
CA ASN A 787 -9.69 -34.13 16.96
C ASN A 787 -10.01 -35.62 16.75
N THR A 788 -9.05 -36.52 16.93
CA THR A 788 -9.29 -37.98 16.95
C THR A 788 -9.83 -38.45 18.31
N GLU A 789 -10.43 -39.64 18.36
CA GLU A 789 -10.92 -40.23 19.62
C GLU A 789 -9.76 -40.49 20.59
N LEU A 790 -8.72 -41.18 20.13
CA LEU A 790 -7.52 -41.46 20.89
C LEU A 790 -6.84 -40.17 21.39
N GLY A 791 -6.70 -39.16 20.52
CA GLY A 791 -5.99 -37.93 20.88
C GLY A 791 -6.79 -37.03 21.81
N LYS A 792 -8.13 -37.01 21.72
CA LYS A 792 -8.99 -36.37 22.72
C LYS A 792 -8.78 -36.97 24.10
N TYR A 793 -8.75 -38.30 24.19
CA TYR A 793 -8.50 -39.01 25.44
C TYR A 793 -7.11 -38.69 26.00
N LEU A 794 -6.08 -38.80 25.17
CA LEU A 794 -4.69 -38.50 25.57
C LEU A 794 -4.51 -37.03 25.98
N ASP A 795 -5.15 -36.08 25.31
CA ASP A 795 -5.17 -34.65 25.69
C ASP A 795 -5.75 -34.44 27.11
N ILE A 796 -6.87 -35.12 27.43
CA ILE A 796 -7.44 -35.09 28.79
C ILE A 796 -6.48 -35.70 29.82
N LEU A 797 -5.79 -36.80 29.50
CA LEU A 797 -4.78 -37.38 30.39
C LEU A 797 -3.58 -36.42 30.58
N ILE A 798 -3.13 -35.74 29.54
CA ILE A 798 -2.05 -34.74 29.62
C ILE A 798 -2.47 -33.58 30.54
N GLN A 799 -3.69 -33.07 30.39
CA GLN A 799 -4.24 -32.01 31.25
C GLN A 799 -4.39 -32.48 32.70
N LEU A 800 -4.88 -33.70 32.91
CA LEU A 800 -4.99 -34.30 34.24
C LEU A 800 -3.62 -34.49 34.89
N ASN A 801 -2.62 -34.96 34.14
CA ASN A 801 -1.25 -35.13 34.64
C ASN A 801 -0.65 -33.80 35.14
N LYS A 802 -0.86 -32.72 34.38
CA LYS A 802 -0.39 -31.37 34.77
C LYS A 802 -1.06 -30.85 36.04
N LYS A 803 -2.35 -31.14 36.23
CA LYS A 803 -3.15 -30.61 37.35
C LYS A 803 -3.18 -31.51 38.58
N ASN A 804 -2.95 -32.81 38.42
CA ASN A 804 -2.94 -33.79 39.50
C ASN A 804 -1.77 -34.78 39.36
N PRO A 805 -0.56 -34.40 39.79
CA PRO A 805 0.65 -35.22 39.69
C PRO A 805 0.54 -36.60 40.37
N SER A 806 -0.37 -36.77 41.33
CA SER A 806 -0.58 -38.07 42.01
C SER A 806 -1.02 -39.20 41.07
N LYS A 807 -1.56 -38.87 39.88
CA LYS A 807 -2.00 -39.84 38.88
C LYS A 807 -0.93 -40.13 37.80
N GLN A 808 0.23 -39.46 37.82
CA GLN A 808 1.26 -39.51 36.77
C GLN A 808 1.67 -40.94 36.41
N ASN A 809 2.12 -41.75 37.37
CA ASN A 809 2.59 -43.12 37.10
C ASN A 809 1.54 -43.98 36.38
N LYS A 810 0.25 -43.79 36.72
CA LYS A 810 -0.85 -44.52 36.10
C LYS A 810 -1.09 -44.04 34.67
N ILE A 811 -1.03 -42.72 34.44
CA ILE A 811 -1.15 -42.12 33.11
C ILE A 811 0.00 -42.57 32.20
N GLU A 812 1.24 -42.57 32.69
CA GLU A 812 2.42 -43.04 31.95
C GLU A 812 2.28 -44.51 31.54
N THR A 813 1.74 -45.35 32.43
CA THR A 813 1.48 -46.77 32.12
C THR A 813 0.45 -46.92 31.00
N ILE A 814 -0.59 -46.07 30.97
CA ILE A 814 -1.60 -46.07 29.89
C ILE A 814 -0.97 -45.62 28.57
N VAL A 815 -0.20 -44.54 28.59
CA VAL A 815 0.43 -44.01 27.38
C VAL A 815 1.45 -45.00 26.80
N ALA A 816 2.20 -45.72 27.65
CA ALA A 816 3.21 -46.68 27.22
C ALA A 816 2.66 -47.84 26.37
N VAL A 817 1.39 -48.21 26.55
CA VAL A 817 0.76 -49.34 25.83
C VAL A 817 0.00 -48.94 24.56
N VAL A 818 -0.08 -47.64 24.24
CA VAL A 818 -0.74 -47.12 23.02
C VAL A 818 -0.11 -47.74 21.77
N GLU A 819 -0.87 -48.37 20.88
CA GLU A 819 -0.34 -49.03 19.68
C GLU A 819 0.19 -48.04 18.62
N SER A 820 -0.58 -46.97 18.35
CA SER A 820 -0.19 -45.91 17.41
C SER A 820 1.11 -45.24 17.83
N LYS A 821 2.14 -45.36 16.97
CA LYS A 821 3.49 -44.91 17.29
C LYS A 821 3.56 -43.40 17.48
N GLU A 822 3.00 -42.64 16.54
CA GLU A 822 3.04 -41.17 16.53
C GLU A 822 2.30 -40.57 17.72
N PHE A 823 1.14 -41.13 18.08
CA PHE A 823 0.32 -40.70 19.23
C PHE A 823 0.99 -41.02 20.55
N ARG A 824 1.56 -42.23 20.66
CA ARG A 824 2.34 -42.63 21.82
C ARG A 824 3.51 -41.69 22.02
N GLU A 825 4.32 -41.47 20.98
CA GLU A 825 5.49 -40.58 21.05
C GLU A 825 5.12 -39.15 21.44
N PHE A 826 4.08 -38.58 20.82
CA PHE A 826 3.58 -37.25 21.17
C PHE A 826 3.13 -37.19 22.63
N ALA A 827 2.28 -38.12 23.08
CA ALA A 827 1.78 -38.13 24.43
C ALA A 827 2.90 -38.34 25.47
N GLN A 828 3.85 -39.23 25.20
CA GLN A 828 5.03 -39.43 26.07
C GLN A 828 5.82 -38.13 26.25
N GLY A 829 6.04 -37.38 25.16
CA GLY A 829 6.65 -36.05 25.25
C GLY A 829 5.81 -35.07 26.08
N ALA A 830 4.50 -35.02 25.81
CA ALA A 830 3.57 -34.08 26.45
C ALA A 830 3.29 -34.36 27.93
N LEU A 831 3.59 -35.55 28.44
CA LEU A 831 3.52 -35.83 29.88
C LEU A 831 4.65 -35.18 30.70
N SER A 832 5.66 -34.60 30.03
CA SER A 832 6.75 -33.90 30.70
C SER A 832 6.24 -32.74 31.56
N THR A 833 6.81 -32.58 32.74
CA THR A 833 6.52 -31.47 33.67
C THR A 833 7.78 -30.66 33.93
N VAL A 834 7.63 -29.43 34.44
CA VAL A 834 8.79 -28.59 34.80
C VAL A 834 9.61 -29.22 35.93
N GLU A 835 9.02 -30.11 36.72
CA GLU A 835 9.62 -30.72 37.90
C GLU A 835 10.34 -32.05 37.60
N ASN A 836 9.93 -32.80 36.57
CA ASN A 836 10.47 -34.13 36.25
C ASN A 836 11.23 -34.15 34.91
N SER A 837 12.28 -34.96 34.83
CA SER A 837 13.16 -35.02 33.64
C SER A 837 12.65 -36.08 32.68
N ILE A 838 12.86 -35.90 31.38
CA ILE A 838 12.25 -36.79 30.39
C ILE A 838 12.82 -38.20 30.53
N ASN A 839 12.00 -39.24 30.67
CA ASN A 839 12.47 -40.61 30.86
C ASN A 839 12.09 -41.51 29.67
N ILE A 840 12.54 -41.13 28.47
CA ILE A 840 12.23 -41.83 27.22
C ILE A 840 13.53 -42.17 26.48
N ASP A 841 13.75 -43.44 26.14
CA ASP A 841 14.99 -43.92 25.51
C ASP A 841 15.24 -43.34 24.10
N GLU A 842 14.19 -43.24 23.28
CA GLU A 842 14.25 -42.71 21.92
C GLU A 842 13.41 -41.43 21.79
N ILE A 843 14.03 -40.32 21.41
CA ILE A 843 13.36 -39.03 21.19
C ILE A 843 13.15 -38.82 19.70
N THR A 844 11.89 -38.80 19.28
CA THR A 844 11.49 -38.52 17.89
C THR A 844 11.03 -37.07 17.72
N ILE A 845 10.73 -36.68 16.47
CA ILE A 845 10.11 -35.37 16.18
C ILE A 845 8.75 -35.21 16.87
N ASN A 846 7.98 -36.28 17.04
CA ASN A 846 6.67 -36.26 17.71
C ASN A 846 6.85 -36.18 19.23
N THR A 847 7.84 -36.88 19.81
CA THR A 847 8.21 -36.70 21.23
C THR A 847 8.60 -35.25 21.52
N PHE A 848 9.39 -34.63 20.64
CA PHE A 848 9.74 -33.22 20.76
C PHE A 848 8.52 -32.29 20.64
N GLN A 849 7.65 -32.52 19.65
CA GLN A 849 6.41 -31.75 19.47
C GLN A 849 5.52 -31.83 20.73
N GLY A 850 5.35 -33.03 21.29
CA GLY A 850 4.62 -33.24 22.52
C GLY A 850 5.25 -32.54 23.72
N TYR A 851 6.59 -32.61 23.87
CA TYR A 851 7.28 -31.87 24.92
C TYR A 851 7.01 -30.36 24.81
N CYS A 852 7.04 -29.81 23.60
CA CYS A 852 6.75 -28.40 23.35
C CYS A 852 5.28 -28.02 23.60
N TYR A 853 4.36 -28.96 23.45
CA TYR A 853 2.95 -28.78 23.83
C TYR A 853 2.77 -28.56 25.35
N SER A 854 3.72 -29.02 26.17
CA SER A 854 3.63 -28.96 27.63
C SER A 854 4.64 -28.05 28.31
N ILE A 855 5.82 -27.86 27.74
CA ILE A 855 6.95 -27.18 28.38
C ILE A 855 7.53 -26.10 27.48
N TYR A 856 7.86 -24.96 28.07
CA TYR A 856 8.62 -23.88 27.45
C TYR A 856 10.04 -23.85 28.02
N GLY A 857 11.05 -24.12 27.20
CA GLY A 857 12.46 -24.25 27.59
C GLY A 857 12.91 -25.69 27.89
N PHE A 858 14.10 -25.84 28.44
CA PHE A 858 14.71 -27.14 28.75
C PHE A 858 15.29 -27.19 30.15
N LYS A 859 15.26 -28.38 30.75
CA LYS A 859 16.19 -28.73 31.81
C LYS A 859 17.58 -28.99 31.24
N GLU A 860 18.60 -28.58 32.00
CA GLU A 860 20.00 -28.68 31.58
C GLU A 860 20.41 -30.12 31.24
N GLU A 861 19.91 -31.10 31.98
CA GLU A 861 20.19 -32.53 31.77
C GLU A 861 19.46 -33.15 30.57
N ASP A 862 18.35 -32.55 30.11
CA ASP A 862 17.52 -33.09 29.03
C ASP A 862 17.86 -32.52 27.65
N VAL A 863 18.45 -31.31 27.58
CA VAL A 863 18.66 -30.57 26.32
C VAL A 863 19.45 -31.38 25.29
N GLY A 864 20.47 -32.13 25.73
CA GLY A 864 21.32 -32.93 24.85
C GLY A 864 20.57 -34.08 24.16
N ARG A 865 19.48 -34.57 24.77
CA ARG A 865 18.71 -35.70 24.25
C ARG A 865 17.84 -35.28 23.05
N PHE A 866 17.43 -34.03 22.98
CA PHE A 866 16.57 -33.51 21.92
C PHE A 866 17.32 -33.10 20.64
N VAL A 867 18.67 -33.09 20.65
CA VAL A 867 19.49 -32.58 19.53
C VAL A 867 19.17 -33.28 18.20
N SER A 868 19.03 -34.61 18.19
CA SER A 868 18.75 -35.37 16.97
C SER A 868 17.39 -35.00 16.36
N ALA A 869 16.34 -34.93 17.18
CA ALA A 869 15.00 -34.52 16.75
C ALA A 869 14.98 -33.05 16.27
N GLY A 870 15.68 -32.15 16.98
CA GLY A 870 15.82 -30.75 16.57
C GLY A 870 16.49 -30.59 15.21
N LYS A 871 17.60 -31.30 14.95
CA LYS A 871 18.25 -31.31 13.62
C LYS A 871 17.31 -31.83 12.53
N GLU A 872 16.54 -32.88 12.82
CA GLU A 872 15.58 -33.41 11.85
C GLU A 872 14.46 -32.41 11.51
N LEU A 873 13.90 -31.72 12.51
CA LEU A 873 12.86 -30.71 12.31
C LEU A 873 13.36 -29.54 11.44
N LEU A 874 14.57 -29.03 11.71
CA LEU A 874 15.20 -27.98 10.89
C LEU A 874 15.47 -28.44 9.45
N ARG A 875 15.87 -29.70 9.26
CA ARG A 875 16.12 -30.30 7.94
C ARG A 875 14.86 -30.54 7.14
N LYS A 876 13.75 -30.82 7.80
CA LYS A 876 12.46 -31.05 7.13
C LYS A 876 11.65 -29.77 6.93
N GLY A 877 11.97 -28.68 7.62
CA GLY A 877 11.19 -27.44 7.58
C GLY A 877 9.98 -27.47 8.51
N TYR A 878 10.03 -28.33 9.54
CA TYR A 878 8.89 -28.66 10.40
C TYR A 878 8.85 -27.80 11.67
N VAL A 879 9.09 -26.50 11.51
CA VAL A 879 9.00 -25.53 12.59
C VAL A 879 7.62 -24.88 12.55
N ASN A 880 6.88 -24.96 13.64
CA ASN A 880 5.52 -24.43 13.76
C ASN A 880 5.33 -23.65 15.07
N GLU A 881 4.18 -23.02 15.25
CA GLU A 881 3.88 -22.18 16.41
C GLU A 881 4.04 -22.90 17.76
N PHE A 882 3.84 -24.22 17.79
CA PHE A 882 3.95 -25.01 19.02
C PHE A 882 5.41 -25.33 19.38
N ASN A 883 6.26 -25.63 18.38
CA ASN A 883 7.62 -26.12 18.64
C ASN A 883 8.73 -25.07 18.47
N LYS A 884 8.46 -23.93 17.81
CA LYS A 884 9.48 -22.96 17.37
C LYS A 884 10.38 -22.45 18.48
N ASN A 885 9.82 -22.09 19.64
CA ASN A 885 10.58 -21.46 20.71
C ASN A 885 11.62 -22.42 21.30
N ASN A 886 11.21 -23.67 21.57
CA ASN A 886 12.10 -24.69 22.08
C ASN A 886 13.11 -25.12 21.02
N ILE A 887 12.70 -25.24 19.74
CA ILE A 887 13.64 -25.52 18.64
C ILE A 887 14.73 -24.46 18.58
N PHE A 888 14.39 -23.17 18.68
CA PHE A 888 15.37 -22.09 18.59
C PHE A 888 16.28 -22.04 19.81
N ILE A 889 15.75 -22.26 21.02
CA ILE A 889 16.58 -22.37 22.23
C ILE A 889 17.55 -23.56 22.12
N LEU A 890 17.05 -24.74 21.72
CA LEU A 890 17.89 -25.92 21.48
C LEU A 890 18.96 -25.64 20.43
N SER A 891 18.59 -24.91 19.39
CA SER A 891 19.50 -24.56 18.29
C SER A 891 20.65 -23.68 18.77
N LEU A 892 20.34 -22.67 19.58
CA LEU A 892 21.33 -21.76 20.15
C LEU A 892 22.30 -22.47 21.11
N ILE A 893 21.82 -23.45 21.88
CA ILE A 893 22.63 -24.18 22.87
C ILE A 893 23.46 -25.28 22.21
N MET A 894 22.87 -26.11 21.35
CA MET A 894 23.45 -27.41 20.97
C MET A 894 23.61 -27.65 19.46
N ILE A 895 23.02 -26.85 18.57
CA ILE A 895 23.04 -27.10 17.13
C ILE A 895 23.85 -26.03 16.41
N ASN A 896 25.00 -26.42 15.85
CA ASN A 896 25.77 -25.57 14.96
C ASN A 896 25.07 -25.49 13.58
N PRO A 897 24.65 -24.30 13.11
CA PRO A 897 24.01 -24.15 11.79
C PRO A 897 25.02 -24.30 10.65
N SER A 898 26.32 -24.07 10.90
CA SER A 898 27.38 -24.21 9.90
C SER A 898 27.93 -25.64 9.77
N ASP A 899 27.35 -26.62 10.48
CA ASP A 899 27.68 -28.04 10.31
C ASP A 899 26.96 -28.61 9.07
N ASP A 900 27.72 -29.08 8.08
CA ASP A 900 27.20 -29.69 6.84
C ASP A 900 26.18 -30.81 7.11
N LYS A 901 26.25 -31.46 8.27
CA LYS A 901 25.32 -32.53 8.68
C LYS A 901 23.98 -32.01 9.20
N THR A 902 23.88 -30.74 9.62
CA THR A 902 22.65 -30.16 10.16
C THR A 902 21.61 -29.95 9.06
N ARG A 903 22.01 -29.51 7.85
CA ARG A 903 21.18 -29.21 6.66
C ARG A 903 19.86 -28.50 6.99
N ILE A 904 19.77 -27.19 6.80
CA ILE A 904 18.59 -26.39 7.19
C ILE A 904 17.74 -26.03 5.96
N LYS A 905 16.41 -26.15 6.07
CA LYS A 905 15.47 -25.61 5.07
C LYS A 905 15.13 -24.14 5.34
N TRP A 906 16.01 -23.24 4.94
CA TRP A 906 15.89 -21.80 5.17
C TRP A 906 14.58 -21.17 4.67
N ALA A 907 14.08 -21.62 3.52
CA ALA A 907 12.88 -21.05 2.89
C ALA A 907 11.55 -21.47 3.56
N GLU A 908 11.55 -22.49 4.42
CA GLU A 908 10.33 -23.00 5.08
C GLU A 908 10.24 -22.60 6.56
N ILE A 909 11.26 -21.93 7.11
CA ILE A 909 11.36 -21.60 8.54
C ILE A 909 11.60 -20.10 8.70
N ASN A 910 10.77 -19.43 9.50
CA ASN A 910 10.96 -18.03 9.87
C ASN A 910 11.84 -17.92 11.13
N PHE A 911 13.03 -17.34 11.00
CA PHE A 911 14.02 -17.19 12.08
C PHE A 911 13.95 -15.85 12.85
N SER A 912 12.99 -14.96 12.59
CA SER A 912 12.89 -13.67 13.30
C SER A 912 12.79 -13.84 14.82
N GLN A 913 12.05 -14.85 15.29
CA GLN A 913 11.92 -15.14 16.72
C GLN A 913 13.24 -15.62 17.35
N LEU A 914 14.12 -16.28 16.59
CA LEU A 914 15.45 -16.68 17.09
C LEU A 914 16.29 -15.43 17.36
N ILE A 915 16.26 -14.44 16.46
CA ILE A 915 16.94 -13.14 16.65
C ILE A 915 16.43 -12.43 17.91
N ASP A 916 15.11 -12.42 18.14
CA ASP A 916 14.52 -11.84 19.35
C ASP A 916 15.01 -12.54 20.63
N ILE A 917 15.07 -13.88 20.63
CA ILE A 917 15.58 -14.66 21.77
C ILE A 917 17.04 -14.27 22.08
N ILE A 918 17.89 -14.12 21.06
CA ILE A 918 19.28 -13.71 21.21
C ILE A 918 19.38 -12.32 21.85
N LEU A 919 18.59 -11.36 21.34
CA LEU A 919 18.68 -9.98 21.75
C LEU A 919 18.13 -9.74 23.17
N GLN A 920 17.10 -10.50 23.58
CA GLN A 920 16.41 -10.27 24.85
C GLN A 920 17.02 -11.01 26.05
N ARG A 921 17.76 -12.11 25.81
CA ARG A 921 18.27 -12.94 26.90
C ARG A 921 19.71 -12.59 27.29
N ASN A 922 19.93 -12.44 28.59
CA ASN A 922 21.26 -12.16 29.16
C ASN A 922 22.18 -13.41 29.21
N ILE A 923 21.82 -14.46 28.48
CA ILE A 923 22.59 -15.70 28.41
C ILE A 923 23.41 -15.66 27.11
N GLU A 924 24.69 -16.00 27.19
CA GLU A 924 25.50 -16.20 25.99
C GLU A 924 25.40 -17.65 25.54
N TYR A 925 24.72 -17.86 24.42
CA TYR A 925 24.55 -19.19 23.86
C TYR A 925 25.77 -19.60 23.01
N GLN A 926 26.07 -20.91 23.01
CA GLN A 926 27.25 -21.46 22.33
C GLN A 926 27.29 -21.16 20.83
N TYR A 927 26.15 -21.26 20.13
CA TYR A 927 26.08 -21.11 18.67
C TYR A 927 25.42 -19.81 18.21
N GLU A 928 25.23 -18.84 19.12
CA GLU A 928 24.57 -17.57 18.86
C GLU A 928 25.15 -16.83 17.64
N THR A 929 26.48 -16.73 17.58
CA THR A 929 27.18 -15.99 16.53
C THR A 929 27.03 -16.65 15.16
N GLN A 930 27.11 -17.98 15.11
CA GLN A 930 26.94 -18.78 13.90
C GLN A 930 25.51 -18.66 13.39
N TRP A 931 24.51 -18.73 14.28
CA TRP A 931 23.11 -18.56 13.89
C TRP A 931 22.83 -17.18 13.30
N VAL A 932 23.28 -16.10 13.94
CA VAL A 932 23.11 -14.74 13.40
C VAL A 932 23.77 -14.62 12.03
N LYS A 933 25.00 -15.12 11.87
CA LYS A 933 25.72 -15.11 10.59
C LYS A 933 24.96 -15.86 9.50
N GLU A 934 24.57 -17.10 9.75
CA GLU A 934 23.90 -17.95 8.75
C GLU A 934 22.52 -17.40 8.37
N ILE A 935 21.78 -16.81 9.33
CA ILE A 935 20.51 -16.13 9.04
C ILE A 935 20.73 -14.96 8.07
N ILE A 936 21.73 -14.11 8.32
CA ILE A 936 22.07 -12.97 7.45
C ILE A 936 22.46 -13.46 6.04
N LEU A 937 23.27 -14.51 5.94
CA LEU A 937 23.74 -15.04 4.65
C LEU A 937 22.65 -15.76 3.84
N ASN A 938 21.57 -16.20 4.50
CA ASN A 938 20.43 -16.89 3.86
C ASN A 938 19.18 -16.01 3.74
N ASP A 939 19.28 -14.70 3.97
CA ASP A 939 18.17 -13.74 3.88
C ASP A 939 17.87 -13.35 2.44
N LYS A 940 17.07 -14.16 1.75
CA LYS A 940 16.81 -14.04 0.29
C LYS A 940 15.76 -12.99 -0.10
N ASP A 941 15.11 -12.34 0.85
CA ASP A 941 14.11 -11.29 0.59
C ASP A 941 14.30 -10.04 1.48
N GLY A 942 15.36 -10.01 2.28
CA GLY A 942 15.67 -8.92 3.20
C GLY A 942 14.80 -8.88 4.46
N GLN A 943 13.97 -9.91 4.69
CA GLN A 943 13.07 -10.00 5.83
C GLN A 943 13.83 -10.06 7.17
N TYR A 944 14.96 -10.76 7.21
CA TYR A 944 15.72 -10.93 8.45
C TYR A 944 16.54 -9.69 8.79
N GLY A 945 17.11 -9.00 7.80
CA GLY A 945 17.73 -7.70 7.99
C GLY A 945 16.72 -6.68 8.54
N ARG A 946 15.49 -6.70 8.02
CA ARG A 946 14.39 -5.88 8.54
C ARG A 946 14.00 -6.29 9.96
N SER A 947 13.95 -7.59 10.26
CA SER A 947 13.66 -8.11 11.60
C SER A 947 14.72 -7.70 12.61
N ILE A 948 16.01 -7.84 12.29
CA ILE A 948 17.12 -7.38 13.13
C ILE A 948 16.95 -5.89 13.45
N MET A 949 16.70 -5.06 12.44
CA MET A 949 16.46 -3.63 12.63
C MET A 949 15.32 -3.36 13.63
N TYR A 950 14.21 -4.10 13.56
CA TYR A 950 13.10 -3.96 14.52
C TYR A 950 13.42 -4.49 15.91
N SER A 951 14.03 -5.67 15.99
CA SER A 951 14.36 -6.28 17.27
C SER A 951 15.34 -5.42 18.06
N LEU A 952 16.25 -4.70 17.40
CA LEU A 952 17.14 -3.71 18.01
C LEU A 952 16.39 -2.53 18.65
N THR A 953 15.16 -2.25 18.21
CA THR A 953 14.35 -1.14 18.71
C THR A 953 13.53 -1.52 19.93
N ASN A 954 13.39 -2.83 20.22
CA ASN A 954 12.67 -3.33 21.37
C ASN A 954 13.36 -2.90 22.67
N ASP A 955 12.57 -2.46 23.66
CA ASP A 955 13.07 -2.08 24.99
C ASP A 955 13.75 -3.25 25.70
N ASP A 956 13.28 -4.48 25.47
CA ASP A 956 13.83 -5.71 26.06
C ASP A 956 15.15 -6.15 25.43
N ALA A 957 15.56 -5.58 24.28
CA ALA A 957 16.83 -5.92 23.65
C ALA A 957 18.02 -5.42 24.48
N LEU A 958 18.99 -6.29 24.75
CA LEU A 958 20.19 -5.96 25.52
C LEU A 958 21.24 -5.29 24.63
N ILE A 959 21.76 -4.14 25.05
CA ILE A 959 22.71 -3.32 24.26
C ILE A 959 23.95 -4.12 23.83
N VAL A 960 24.53 -4.91 24.74
CA VAL A 960 25.72 -5.72 24.44
C VAL A 960 25.42 -6.77 23.36
N LYS A 961 24.21 -7.35 23.37
CA LYS A 961 23.76 -8.29 22.33
C LYS A 961 23.52 -7.57 21.00
N SER A 962 22.89 -6.40 21.05
CA SER A 962 22.69 -5.53 19.90
C SER A 962 24.00 -5.14 19.21
N GLU A 963 25.02 -4.75 19.97
CA GLU A 963 26.36 -4.44 19.48
C GLU A 963 26.97 -5.66 18.77
N LYS A 964 26.93 -6.84 19.41
CA LYS A 964 27.46 -8.09 18.85
C LYS A 964 26.76 -8.49 17.55
N VAL A 965 25.42 -8.40 17.49
CA VAL A 965 24.66 -8.69 16.26
C VAL A 965 25.05 -7.72 15.14
N LEU A 966 25.19 -6.43 15.45
CA LEU A 966 25.58 -5.42 14.46
C LEU A 966 27.02 -5.63 13.95
N GLU A 967 27.96 -6.02 14.80
CA GLU A 967 29.33 -6.37 14.38
C GLU A 967 29.33 -7.59 13.45
N ILE A 968 28.51 -8.60 13.72
CA ILE A 968 28.37 -9.76 12.84
C ILE A 968 27.78 -9.31 11.50
N PHE A 969 26.77 -8.46 11.50
CA PHE A 969 26.19 -7.91 10.28
C PHE A 969 27.22 -7.14 9.46
N GLU A 970 27.96 -6.23 10.09
CA GLU A 970 29.02 -5.43 9.47
C GLU A 970 30.09 -6.29 8.79
N ARG A 971 30.53 -7.37 9.44
CA ARG A 971 31.52 -8.30 8.86
C ARG A 971 31.02 -9.12 7.68
N ASN A 972 29.71 -9.22 7.48
CA ASN A 972 29.09 -10.05 6.43
C ASN A 972 28.28 -9.22 5.42
N ILE A 973 28.31 -7.89 5.50
CA ILE A 973 27.48 -7.00 4.67
C ILE A 973 27.74 -7.16 3.16
N GLU A 974 28.98 -7.40 2.76
CA GLU A 974 29.36 -7.63 1.36
C GLU A 974 28.73 -8.91 0.79
N SER A 975 28.58 -9.94 1.64
CA SER A 975 27.99 -11.22 1.29
C SER A 975 26.47 -11.27 1.52
N TYR A 976 25.87 -10.21 2.06
CA TYR A 976 24.43 -10.12 2.25
C TYR A 976 23.73 -10.02 0.89
N PRO A 977 22.83 -10.95 0.53
CA PRO A 977 22.36 -11.07 -0.85
C PRO A 977 21.38 -9.97 -1.27
N GLU A 978 20.63 -9.39 -0.32
CA GLU A 978 19.45 -8.57 -0.64
C GLU A 978 19.52 -7.12 -0.17
N LYS A 979 18.44 -6.37 -0.36
CA LYS A 979 18.24 -5.01 0.14
C LYS A 979 17.17 -4.98 1.23
N ILE A 980 17.29 -4.07 2.19
CA ILE A 980 16.41 -3.97 3.37
C ILE A 980 15.47 -2.78 3.26
N ASP A 981 14.18 -3.02 3.50
CA ASP A 981 13.19 -1.98 3.67
C ASP A 981 13.34 -1.27 5.03
N ILE A 982 13.61 0.04 4.98
CA ILE A 982 13.80 0.91 6.16
C ILE A 982 12.57 1.74 6.54
N GLY A 983 11.40 1.51 5.93
CA GLY A 983 10.25 2.44 6.03
C GLY A 983 9.78 2.76 7.45
N LEU A 984 9.91 1.82 8.39
CA LEU A 984 9.52 2.02 9.80
C LEU A 984 10.72 2.38 10.71
N LEU A 985 11.94 2.46 10.18
CA LEU A 985 13.13 2.81 10.96
C LEU A 985 13.00 4.19 11.64
N PRO A 986 12.51 5.26 10.97
CA PRO A 986 12.39 6.58 11.60
C PRO A 986 11.49 6.55 12.84
N ASP A 987 10.33 5.89 12.75
CA ASP A 987 9.41 5.71 13.87
C ASP A 987 10.05 4.93 15.00
N SER A 988 10.84 3.92 14.66
CA SER A 988 11.50 3.07 15.65
C SER A 988 12.59 3.83 16.41
N ILE A 989 13.37 4.67 15.71
CA ILE A 989 14.35 5.58 16.34
C ILE A 989 13.65 6.64 17.19
N LYS A 990 12.53 7.18 16.72
CA LYS A 990 11.74 8.20 17.45
C LYS A 990 11.19 7.64 18.76
N LYS A 991 10.70 6.40 18.76
CA LYS A 991 10.14 5.71 19.94
C LYS A 991 11.22 5.27 20.93
N GLN A 992 12.43 4.97 20.46
CA GLN A 992 13.51 4.52 21.33
C GLN A 992 13.91 5.63 22.32
N LYS A 993 14.06 5.30 23.60
CA LYS A 993 14.46 6.26 24.65
C LYS A 993 15.94 6.17 24.98
N ASP A 994 16.54 5.00 24.77
CA ASP A 994 17.96 4.76 25.03
C ASP A 994 18.85 5.32 23.90
N ILE A 995 19.75 6.24 24.27
CA ILE A 995 20.65 6.91 23.33
C ILE A 995 21.66 5.95 22.68
N LYS A 996 22.11 4.91 23.38
CA LYS A 996 23.03 3.92 22.82
C LYS A 996 22.34 3.09 21.75
N LYS A 997 21.10 2.65 22.00
CA LYS A 997 20.30 1.94 20.99
C LYS A 997 20.04 2.80 19.76
N LYS A 998 19.72 4.09 19.94
CA LYS A 998 19.60 5.03 18.80
C LYS A 998 20.87 5.09 17.96
N ASN A 999 22.03 5.21 18.61
CA ASN A 999 23.31 5.26 17.92
C ASN A 999 23.60 3.98 17.12
N LEU A 1000 23.22 2.81 17.64
CA LEU A 1000 23.32 1.54 16.91
C LEU A 1000 22.42 1.53 15.66
N LEU A 1001 21.20 2.06 15.77
CA LEU A 1001 20.28 2.17 14.62
C LEU A 1001 20.81 3.14 13.55
N TYR A 1002 21.38 4.28 13.96
CA TYR A 1002 22.07 5.18 13.01
C TYR A 1002 23.27 4.49 12.34
N LYS A 1003 24.07 3.75 13.10
CA LYS A 1003 25.21 2.99 12.55
C LYS A 1003 24.73 1.94 11.54
N LEU A 1004 23.68 1.18 11.86
CA LEU A 1004 23.10 0.20 10.94
C LEU A 1004 22.57 0.89 9.66
N PHE A 1005 21.86 1.99 9.78
CA PHE A 1005 21.38 2.74 8.61
C PHE A 1005 22.50 3.16 7.67
N PHE A 1006 23.56 3.79 8.20
CA PHE A 1006 24.69 4.20 7.37
C PHE A 1006 25.46 3.00 6.82
N LEU A 1007 25.61 1.90 7.57
CA LEU A 1007 26.21 0.66 7.06
C LEU A 1007 25.45 0.13 5.83
N LEU A 1008 24.11 0.15 5.86
CA LEU A 1008 23.28 -0.26 4.73
C LEU A 1008 23.39 0.70 3.55
N LEU A 1009 23.42 2.01 3.81
CA LEU A 1009 23.56 3.05 2.78
C LEU A 1009 24.94 2.98 2.11
N ASP A 1010 26.01 2.84 2.90
CA ASP A 1010 27.41 2.73 2.44
C ASP A 1010 27.58 1.53 1.48
N ASN A 1011 26.78 0.46 1.66
CA ASN A 1011 26.87 -0.78 0.87
C ASN A 1011 25.72 -0.95 -0.16
N ALA A 1012 24.93 0.10 -0.41
CA ALA A 1012 23.76 0.06 -1.31
C ALA A 1012 22.75 -1.07 -1.00
N LYS A 1013 22.60 -1.40 0.29
CA LYS A 1013 21.72 -2.47 0.82
C LYS A 1013 20.37 -1.95 1.32
N ILE A 1014 19.96 -0.73 0.95
CA ILE A 1014 18.63 -0.18 1.27
C ILE A 1014 17.70 -0.42 0.09
N ALA A 1015 16.52 -0.98 0.36
CA ALA A 1015 15.51 -1.25 -0.65
C ALA A 1015 14.81 0.04 -1.07
N LYS A 1016 14.53 0.17 -2.37
CA LYS A 1016 13.68 1.23 -2.89
C LYS A 1016 12.23 0.90 -2.52
N ASN A 1017 11.57 1.76 -1.75
CA ASN A 1017 10.19 1.57 -1.34
C ASN A 1017 9.34 2.80 -1.68
N TYR A 1018 8.01 2.65 -1.64
CA TYR A 1018 7.07 3.72 -2.01
C TYR A 1018 7.17 4.97 -1.13
N PHE A 1019 7.53 4.79 0.15
CA PHE A 1019 7.66 5.85 1.15
C PHE A 1019 9.12 6.30 1.34
N GLY A 1020 9.99 6.08 0.34
CA GLY A 1020 11.44 6.18 0.50
C GLY A 1020 11.88 7.57 0.94
N SER A 1021 11.46 8.61 0.20
CA SER A 1021 11.75 10.01 0.55
C SER A 1021 11.22 10.38 1.93
N GLU A 1022 9.95 10.09 2.23
CA GLU A 1022 9.35 10.39 3.53
C GLU A 1022 10.11 9.72 4.67
N SER A 1023 10.49 8.45 4.51
CA SER A 1023 11.26 7.69 5.49
C SER A 1023 12.64 8.31 5.70
N ILE A 1024 13.34 8.66 4.64
CA ILE A 1024 14.66 9.29 4.71
C ILE A 1024 14.57 10.71 5.29
N ILE A 1025 13.54 11.49 4.98
CA ILE A 1025 13.29 12.82 5.57
C ILE A 1025 13.04 12.70 7.07
N ASN A 1026 12.15 11.80 7.46
CA ASN A 1026 11.83 11.55 8.86
C ASN A 1026 13.07 11.09 9.63
N LEU A 1027 13.91 10.26 9.02
CA LEU A 1027 15.20 9.88 9.59
C LEU A 1027 16.13 11.09 9.69
N MET A 1028 16.25 11.88 8.63
CA MET A 1028 17.11 13.06 8.55
C MET A 1028 16.78 14.08 9.64
N MET A 1029 15.49 14.29 9.94
CA MET A 1029 15.05 15.17 11.05
C MET A 1029 15.57 14.72 12.42
N LEU A 1030 15.91 13.43 12.58
CA LEU A 1030 16.45 12.84 13.80
C LEU A 1030 17.99 12.84 13.84
N LEU A 1031 18.67 13.21 12.76
CA LEU A 1031 20.13 13.26 12.67
C LEU A 1031 20.69 14.62 13.11
N ASP A 1032 21.93 14.65 13.58
CA ASP A 1032 22.66 15.90 13.80
C ASP A 1032 23.10 16.55 12.47
N SER A 1033 23.57 17.80 12.52
CA SER A 1033 23.94 18.57 11.33
C SER A 1033 25.04 17.92 10.48
N ASN A 1034 25.97 17.17 11.08
CA ASN A 1034 27.04 16.51 10.35
C ASN A 1034 26.51 15.27 9.60
N LEU A 1035 25.72 14.45 10.28
CA LEU A 1035 25.10 13.26 9.68
C LEU A 1035 24.06 13.63 8.61
N LYS A 1036 23.33 14.75 8.77
CA LYS A 1036 22.44 15.31 7.74
C LYS A 1036 23.19 15.62 6.45
N ARG A 1037 24.32 16.34 6.55
CA ARG A 1037 25.18 16.66 5.40
C ARG A 1037 25.76 15.40 4.75
N ARG A 1038 26.23 14.44 5.57
CA ARG A 1038 26.71 13.14 5.06
C ARG A 1038 25.63 12.41 4.27
N LEU A 1039 24.40 12.35 4.79
CA LEU A 1039 23.27 11.67 4.14
C LEU A 1039 22.95 12.28 2.78
N VAL A 1040 22.77 13.60 2.71
CA VAL A 1040 22.32 14.29 1.49
C VAL A 1040 23.36 14.29 0.37
N ASN A 1041 24.64 14.22 0.72
CA ASN A 1041 25.74 14.12 -0.22
C ASN A 1041 26.23 12.67 -0.43
N HIS A 1042 25.48 11.68 0.06
CA HIS A 1042 25.92 10.29 -0.01
C HIS A 1042 25.82 9.74 -1.45
N PRO A 1043 26.88 9.10 -2.00
CA PRO A 1043 26.90 8.65 -3.39
C PRO A 1043 25.88 7.54 -3.70
N ASN A 1044 25.51 6.73 -2.70
CA ASN A 1044 24.49 5.69 -2.86
C ASN A 1044 23.04 6.17 -2.62
N LEU A 1045 22.81 7.43 -2.23
CA LEU A 1045 21.44 7.94 -2.04
C LEU A 1045 20.54 7.79 -3.31
N PRO A 1046 21.04 7.99 -4.54
CA PRO A 1046 20.28 7.76 -5.78
C PRO A 1046 19.93 6.30 -6.07
N THR A 1047 20.56 5.34 -5.37
CA THR A 1047 20.15 3.93 -5.47
C THR A 1047 18.86 3.64 -4.70
N VAL A 1048 18.43 4.59 -3.86
CA VAL A 1048 17.25 4.51 -2.99
C VAL A 1048 16.18 5.52 -3.42
N LEU A 1049 16.58 6.73 -3.84
CA LEU A 1049 15.68 7.85 -4.11
C LEU A 1049 15.82 8.33 -5.56
N SER A 1050 14.74 8.90 -6.11
CA SER A 1050 14.83 9.60 -7.39
C SER A 1050 15.65 10.90 -7.27
N PRO A 1051 16.18 11.45 -8.38
CA PRO A 1051 16.85 12.75 -8.38
C PRO A 1051 16.02 13.87 -7.76
N LEU A 1052 14.70 13.82 -7.98
CA LEU A 1052 13.77 14.78 -7.45
C LEU A 1052 13.57 14.65 -5.93
N GLU A 1053 13.51 13.42 -5.41
CA GLU A 1053 13.44 13.18 -3.97
C GLU A 1053 14.71 13.64 -3.26
N ILE A 1054 15.87 13.48 -3.90
CA ILE A 1054 17.16 13.98 -3.41
C ILE A 1054 17.17 15.51 -3.35
N GLU A 1055 16.64 16.18 -4.37
CA GLU A 1055 16.53 17.63 -4.36
C GLU A 1055 15.62 18.14 -3.24
N TYR A 1056 14.46 17.49 -3.06
CA TYR A 1056 13.57 17.83 -1.96
C TYR A 1056 14.26 17.67 -0.60
N LEU A 1057 15.04 16.60 -0.42
CA LEU A 1057 15.87 16.39 0.78
C LEU A 1057 16.92 17.50 0.97
N ARG A 1058 17.63 17.90 -0.09
CA ARG A 1058 18.62 18.99 -0.06
C ARG A 1058 18.00 20.29 0.46
N ARG A 1059 16.84 20.65 -0.07
CA ARG A 1059 16.12 21.88 0.31
C ARG A 1059 15.66 21.93 1.76
N GLN A 1060 15.50 20.79 2.44
CA GLN A 1060 15.14 20.75 3.87
C GLN A 1060 16.34 21.05 4.79
N ILE A 1061 17.58 20.98 4.27
CA ILE A 1061 18.80 21.33 5.01
C ILE A 1061 19.15 22.81 4.87
N ASP A 1062 18.87 23.39 3.70
CA ASP A 1062 19.10 24.81 3.37
C ASP A 1062 18.30 25.79 4.25
#